data_AF-A0A9Q0J3C6-F1
#
_entry.id   AF-A0A9Q0J3C6-F1
#
_cell.length_a   1.000
_cell.length_b   1.000
_cell.length_c   1.000
_cell.angle_alpha   90.00
_cell.angle_beta   90.00
_cell.angle_gamma   90.00
#
_symmetry.space_group_name_H-M   'P 1'
#
loop_
_entity.id
_entity.type
_entity.pdbx_description
1 polymer ?
#
loop_
_entity_poly.entity_id
_entity_poly.type
_entity_poly.pdbx_seq_one_letter_code
_entity_poly.pdbx_strand_id
1 'polypeptide(L)'
;MEEFAELREAIEKVELVDGHCHNIGALDSALVFVRAFTEATGGDALSHAPHSLSFKRNVREIAELYGSGNSLQAVEEYRKCWGLERITAACFKAAGISAILIDDGLRLDKKQSIDWHKLFAPFVGRILRIETLAEEILDSEREAGFTWTLDKFTQAFVTNLKSYPFSYSGVAEEIVGLKSIAAYRSGLEINTHVHRQDAEEGLSKFDLPMQIHTGFGDKDLDLRLANPLCLRFLLEDERFSKCRLVLLHASYPFSKEASYLASVYPQVMFSTDGYAFPETYYLGAKKARQCIFSVLRDTCVDGDLTVAEAIEAATDILAKNAINFYKINVVAKSSKNLAPVNSSVIEKTALENAVSLIRMIWIDASGQHRCRVVPAKRFHDVTVKDGVGLTFACMAMSSMQHEEMVLADMHIRPGEAWEYCPREALRRVLKVLKDEFDLVLDTGFESEFLLLKSVSRDGKEDWVPIDSAPYCSTSGYDAVAPLLHEIFSSLQSLNIKVEQLHAESGNGQFELAMGHTICIDAADDLIFTREIIRATARKHGLLATFVPKFALDDIGSGSHVHVSLLQNGKNVFMASGGSSQYGMSTIGEQFMAGVLEHLPSILAFTAPIPNSYDRLQPNTWSGAYLCWGKENREAPIRTACPPGINDGSVSNFEIKLPQSLSESLEALEKDKALTDLLGEKLLVAIKGVRKFVSC
;
A
#
# COMPACT_ATOMS: atom_id res chain seq x y z
N MET A 1 -24.43 -0.79 -13.83
CA MET A 1 -23.86 -1.97 -14.52
C MET A 1 -23.47 -1.68 -15.97
N GLU A 2 -24.09 -0.71 -16.65
CA GLU A 2 -23.72 -0.32 -18.04
C GLU A 2 -22.42 0.49 -18.15
N GLU A 3 -22.03 1.23 -17.10
CA GLU A 3 -20.88 2.17 -17.09
C GLU A 3 -19.53 1.55 -17.47
N PHE A 4 -19.33 0.25 -17.22
CA PHE A 4 -18.11 -0.49 -17.59
C PHE A 4 -18.40 -1.66 -18.54
N ALA A 5 -19.49 -1.58 -19.30
CA ALA A 5 -19.85 -2.62 -20.27
C ALA A 5 -18.77 -2.79 -21.34
N GLU A 6 -18.18 -1.69 -21.81
CA GLU A 6 -17.08 -1.70 -22.77
C GLU A 6 -15.86 -2.45 -22.23
N LEU A 7 -15.43 -2.14 -21.00
CA LEU A 7 -14.31 -2.84 -20.34
C LEU A 7 -14.60 -4.34 -20.19
N ARG A 8 -15.83 -4.69 -19.76
CA ARG A 8 -16.24 -6.09 -19.62
C ARG A 8 -16.20 -6.81 -20.96
N GLU A 9 -16.81 -6.23 -21.98
CA GLU A 9 -16.90 -6.82 -23.33
C GLU A 9 -15.51 -6.97 -23.95
N ALA A 10 -14.64 -5.98 -23.77
CA ALA A 10 -13.25 -6.06 -24.20
C ALA A 10 -12.52 -7.22 -23.50
N ILE A 11 -12.55 -7.27 -22.17
CA ILE A 11 -11.92 -8.35 -21.38
C ILE A 11 -12.48 -9.73 -21.76
N GLU A 12 -13.77 -9.86 -22.06
CA GLU A 12 -14.36 -11.12 -22.50
C GLU A 12 -13.90 -11.55 -23.90
N LYS A 13 -13.54 -10.59 -24.77
CA LYS A 13 -13.11 -10.83 -26.16
C LYS A 13 -11.61 -10.96 -26.36
N VAL A 14 -10.78 -10.49 -25.42
CA VAL A 14 -9.31 -10.59 -25.53
C VAL A 14 -8.90 -12.05 -25.75
N GLU A 15 -8.08 -12.31 -26.76
CA GLU A 15 -7.48 -13.63 -26.96
C GLU A 15 -6.52 -13.95 -25.80
N LEU A 16 -6.57 -15.16 -25.26
CA LEU A 16 -5.75 -15.61 -24.13
C LEU A 16 -4.56 -16.42 -24.62
N VAL A 17 -3.39 -16.21 -24.01
CA VAL A 17 -2.22 -17.07 -24.13
C VAL A 17 -2.04 -17.84 -22.83
N ASP A 18 -2.12 -19.16 -22.91
CA ASP A 18 -1.79 -20.03 -21.78
C ASP A 18 -0.27 -20.31 -21.77
N GLY A 19 0.45 -19.53 -20.95
CA GLY A 19 1.91 -19.54 -20.89
C GLY A 19 2.52 -20.80 -20.27
N HIS A 20 1.73 -21.65 -19.63
CA HIS A 20 2.14 -22.98 -19.17
C HIS A 20 0.91 -23.86 -18.99
N CYS A 21 0.90 -25.02 -19.64
CA CYS A 21 -0.18 -25.96 -19.44
C CYS A 21 0.30 -27.41 -19.58
N HIS A 22 -0.56 -28.33 -19.19
CA HIS A 22 -0.33 -29.76 -19.30
C HIS A 22 -1.29 -30.40 -20.29
N ASN A 23 -0.76 -31.39 -21.00
CA ASN A 23 -1.45 -32.13 -22.03
C ASN A 23 -2.84 -32.64 -21.60
N ILE A 24 -3.80 -32.66 -22.53
CA ILE A 24 -5.14 -33.18 -22.31
C ILE A 24 -5.13 -34.72 -22.27
N GLY A 25 -5.76 -35.29 -21.23
CA GLY A 25 -5.92 -36.73 -21.07
C GLY A 25 -6.88 -37.34 -22.10
N ALA A 26 -6.61 -38.56 -22.54
CA ALA A 26 -7.53 -39.28 -23.41
C ALA A 26 -8.83 -39.64 -22.68
N LEU A 27 -9.95 -39.80 -23.40
CA LEU A 27 -11.25 -40.14 -22.78
C LEU A 27 -11.26 -41.46 -22.03
N ASP A 28 -10.40 -42.40 -22.44
CA ASP A 28 -10.21 -43.72 -21.85
C ASP A 28 -9.01 -43.78 -20.89
N SER A 29 -8.51 -42.62 -20.46
CA SER A 29 -7.57 -42.48 -19.34
C SER A 29 -8.22 -42.93 -18.04
N ALA A 30 -7.41 -43.46 -17.12
CA ALA A 30 -7.80 -43.75 -15.74
C ALA A 30 -8.11 -42.48 -14.92
N LEU A 31 -7.85 -41.28 -15.47
CA LEU A 31 -8.10 -40.01 -14.81
C LEU A 31 -9.60 -39.67 -14.79
N VAL A 32 -10.26 -39.99 -13.67
CA VAL A 32 -11.68 -39.68 -13.46
C VAL A 32 -11.94 -38.17 -13.43
N PHE A 33 -13.05 -37.74 -14.03
CA PHE A 33 -13.33 -36.30 -14.26
C PHE A 33 -13.43 -35.46 -13.00
N VAL A 34 -13.85 -36.04 -11.86
CA VAL A 34 -13.87 -35.33 -10.57
C VAL A 34 -12.50 -34.75 -10.19
N ARG A 35 -11.39 -35.29 -10.72
CA ARG A 35 -10.03 -34.75 -10.53
C ARG A 35 -9.78 -33.42 -11.23
N ALA A 36 -10.67 -32.96 -12.11
CA ALA A 36 -10.65 -31.60 -12.62
C ALA A 36 -10.85 -30.54 -11.51
N PHE A 37 -11.33 -30.96 -10.32
CA PHE A 37 -11.66 -30.06 -9.21
C PHE A 37 -10.86 -30.33 -7.95
N THR A 38 -9.92 -31.28 -7.97
CA THR A 38 -9.11 -31.66 -6.81
C THR A 38 -7.83 -32.36 -7.22
N GLU A 39 -6.77 -32.14 -6.46
CA GLU A 39 -5.50 -32.86 -6.60
C GLU A 39 -5.48 -34.19 -5.87
N ALA A 40 -6.52 -34.49 -5.07
CA ALA A 40 -6.61 -35.73 -4.33
C ALA A 40 -6.41 -36.94 -5.26
N THR A 41 -5.41 -37.77 -4.94
CA THR A 41 -5.03 -38.94 -5.75
C THR A 41 -5.93 -40.16 -5.50
N GLY A 42 -6.80 -40.12 -4.48
CA GLY A 42 -7.76 -41.19 -4.16
C GLY A 42 -8.29 -41.11 -2.73
N GLY A 43 -9.05 -42.14 -2.33
CA GLY A 43 -9.57 -42.31 -0.97
C GLY A 43 -10.58 -41.24 -0.54
N ASP A 44 -10.66 -41.00 0.78
CA ASP A 44 -11.63 -40.08 1.38
C ASP A 44 -11.45 -38.63 0.92
N ALA A 45 -10.23 -38.21 0.62
CA ALA A 45 -9.96 -36.87 0.12
C ALA A 45 -10.64 -36.62 -1.25
N LEU A 46 -10.67 -37.63 -2.12
CA LEU A 46 -11.35 -37.55 -3.41
C LEU A 46 -12.88 -37.58 -3.25
N SER A 47 -13.40 -38.40 -2.32
CA SER A 47 -14.84 -38.47 -2.04
C SER A 47 -15.41 -37.17 -1.45
N HIS A 48 -14.56 -36.34 -0.82
CA HIS A 48 -14.94 -35.03 -0.32
C HIS A 48 -14.98 -33.92 -1.38
N ALA A 49 -14.34 -34.08 -2.53
CA ALA A 49 -14.24 -33.03 -3.55
C ALA A 49 -15.62 -32.50 -4.01
N PRO A 50 -16.66 -33.34 -4.22
CA PRO A 50 -18.01 -32.89 -4.55
C PRO A 50 -18.69 -31.96 -3.54
N HIS A 51 -18.23 -31.96 -2.29
CA HIS A 51 -18.81 -31.13 -1.24
C HIS A 51 -18.22 -29.72 -1.19
N SER A 52 -17.08 -29.48 -1.85
CA SER A 52 -16.41 -28.18 -1.90
C SER A 52 -17.23 -27.13 -2.67
N LEU A 53 -17.10 -25.86 -2.27
CA LEU A 53 -17.71 -24.74 -3.00
C LEU A 53 -17.14 -24.60 -4.42
N SER A 54 -15.84 -24.85 -4.58
CA SER A 54 -15.16 -24.82 -5.88
C SER A 54 -15.81 -25.80 -6.84
N PHE A 55 -15.98 -27.06 -6.43
CA PHE A 55 -16.65 -28.09 -7.24
C PHE A 55 -18.08 -27.67 -7.61
N LYS A 56 -18.90 -27.29 -6.63
CA LYS A 56 -20.32 -26.96 -6.87
C LYS A 56 -20.49 -25.79 -7.85
N ARG A 57 -19.61 -24.79 -7.76
CA ARG A 57 -19.59 -23.66 -8.69
C ARG A 57 -19.13 -24.08 -10.08
N ASN A 58 -18.00 -24.78 -10.17
CA ASN A 58 -17.38 -25.10 -11.44
C ASN A 58 -18.22 -26.10 -12.26
N VAL A 59 -18.89 -27.06 -11.62
CA VAL A 59 -19.84 -27.96 -12.30
C VAL A 59 -20.99 -27.19 -12.94
N ARG A 60 -21.53 -26.16 -12.27
CA ARG A 60 -22.59 -25.30 -12.85
C ARG A 60 -22.08 -24.51 -14.05
N GLU A 61 -20.86 -23.97 -13.97
CA GLU A 61 -20.28 -23.19 -15.07
C GLU A 61 -19.96 -24.05 -16.30
N ILE A 62 -19.58 -25.32 -16.10
CA ILE A 62 -19.42 -26.29 -17.19
C ILE A 62 -20.78 -26.71 -17.75
N ALA A 63 -21.76 -26.99 -16.88
CA ALA A 63 -23.11 -27.37 -17.31
C ALA A 63 -23.76 -26.26 -18.14
N GLU A 64 -23.55 -24.99 -17.76
CA GLU A 64 -23.95 -23.81 -18.52
C GLU A 64 -23.28 -23.77 -19.90
N LEU A 65 -21.96 -24.01 -19.98
CA LEU A 65 -21.22 -24.06 -21.25
C LEU A 65 -21.76 -25.17 -22.17
N TYR A 66 -22.11 -26.33 -21.60
CA TYR A 66 -22.59 -27.48 -22.36
C TYR A 66 -24.08 -27.45 -22.66
N GLY A 67 -24.85 -26.62 -21.96
CA GLY A 67 -26.31 -26.70 -21.94
C GLY A 67 -26.82 -28.01 -21.34
N SER A 68 -26.10 -28.58 -20.36
CA SER A 68 -26.45 -29.84 -19.70
C SER A 68 -27.11 -29.62 -18.33
N GLY A 69 -27.51 -30.71 -17.65
CA GLY A 69 -27.96 -30.64 -16.26
C GLY A 69 -26.85 -30.21 -15.29
N ASN A 70 -27.21 -29.55 -14.19
CA ASN A 70 -26.29 -28.98 -13.18
C ASN A 70 -25.69 -30.02 -12.20
N SER A 71 -25.45 -31.25 -12.66
CA SER A 71 -24.87 -32.33 -11.84
C SER A 71 -23.61 -32.89 -12.49
N LEU A 72 -22.70 -33.46 -11.69
CA LEU A 72 -21.49 -34.11 -12.20
C LEU A 72 -21.85 -35.20 -13.21
N GLN A 73 -22.86 -36.02 -12.89
CA GLN A 73 -23.33 -37.09 -13.76
C GLN A 73 -23.79 -36.56 -15.13
N ALA A 74 -24.57 -35.48 -15.16
CA ALA A 74 -25.05 -34.91 -16.42
C ALA A 74 -23.89 -34.33 -17.27
N VAL A 75 -22.89 -33.72 -16.63
CA VAL A 75 -21.68 -33.25 -17.31
C VAL A 75 -20.86 -34.43 -17.85
N GLU A 76 -20.69 -35.51 -17.07
CA GLU A 76 -19.97 -36.71 -17.50
C GLU A 76 -20.69 -37.44 -18.64
N GLU A 77 -22.02 -37.51 -18.61
CA GLU A 77 -22.83 -38.05 -19.70
C GLU A 77 -22.66 -37.21 -20.97
N TYR A 78 -22.72 -35.88 -20.86
CA TYR A 78 -22.42 -35.00 -21.98
C TYR A 78 -21.03 -35.26 -22.55
N ARG A 79 -20.01 -35.38 -21.68
CA ARG A 79 -18.64 -35.68 -22.08
C ARG A 79 -18.55 -36.98 -22.89
N LYS A 80 -19.26 -38.03 -22.44
CA LYS A 80 -19.30 -39.33 -23.13
C LYS A 80 -20.02 -39.26 -24.48
N CYS A 81 -21.11 -38.52 -24.58
CA CYS A 81 -21.91 -38.42 -25.80
C CYS A 81 -21.24 -37.62 -26.93
N TRP A 82 -20.52 -36.55 -26.59
CA TRP A 82 -20.03 -35.59 -27.59
C TRP A 82 -18.56 -35.74 -27.96
N GLY A 83 -17.78 -36.48 -27.18
CA GLY A 83 -16.38 -36.77 -27.48
C GLY A 83 -15.42 -35.61 -27.19
N LEU A 84 -14.13 -35.94 -27.06
CA LEU A 84 -13.11 -35.04 -26.54
C LEU A 84 -12.84 -33.84 -27.44
N GLU A 85 -12.83 -34.03 -28.76
CA GLU A 85 -12.55 -32.95 -29.72
C GLU A 85 -13.59 -31.85 -29.64
N ARG A 86 -14.88 -32.22 -29.58
CA ARG A 86 -15.98 -31.25 -29.49
C ARG A 86 -15.98 -30.50 -28.16
N ILE A 87 -15.72 -31.22 -27.07
CA ILE A 87 -15.56 -30.64 -25.74
C ILE A 87 -14.41 -29.65 -25.71
N THR A 88 -13.27 -30.03 -26.30
CA THR A 88 -12.06 -29.20 -26.34
C THR A 88 -12.29 -27.95 -27.18
N ALA A 89 -12.90 -28.10 -28.37
CA ALA A 89 -13.28 -26.97 -29.20
C ALA A 89 -14.23 -26.00 -28.47
N ALA A 90 -15.23 -26.52 -27.74
CA ALA A 90 -16.14 -25.69 -26.97
C ALA A 90 -15.42 -24.93 -25.84
N CYS A 91 -14.59 -25.62 -25.05
CA CYS A 91 -13.85 -25.02 -23.94
C CYS A 91 -12.82 -23.99 -24.43
N PHE A 92 -12.02 -24.33 -25.43
CA PHE A 92 -10.98 -23.43 -25.95
C PHE A 92 -11.57 -22.19 -26.61
N LYS A 93 -12.66 -22.36 -27.37
CA LYS A 93 -13.41 -21.23 -27.94
C LYS A 93 -14.00 -20.33 -26.86
N ALA A 94 -14.62 -20.90 -25.83
CA ALA A 94 -15.19 -20.13 -24.72
C ALA A 94 -14.11 -19.45 -23.86
N ALA A 95 -12.94 -20.05 -23.75
CA ALA A 95 -11.77 -19.47 -23.08
C ALA A 95 -11.09 -18.37 -23.92
N GLY A 96 -11.31 -18.34 -25.23
CA GLY A 96 -10.64 -17.43 -26.17
C GLY A 96 -9.16 -17.77 -26.35
N ILE A 97 -8.76 -19.04 -26.29
CA ILE A 97 -7.35 -19.44 -26.35
C ILE A 97 -6.78 -19.24 -27.76
N SER A 98 -5.69 -18.47 -27.86
CA SER A 98 -4.94 -18.21 -29.10
C SER A 98 -3.60 -18.93 -29.16
N ALA A 99 -3.01 -19.21 -28.00
CA ALA A 99 -1.76 -19.96 -27.89
C ALA A 99 -1.74 -20.76 -26.59
N ILE A 100 -1.12 -21.95 -26.63
CA ILE A 100 -0.82 -22.74 -25.45
C ILE A 100 0.63 -23.23 -25.48
N LEU A 101 1.28 -23.24 -24.32
CA LEU A 101 2.64 -23.74 -24.16
C LEU A 101 2.62 -24.99 -23.27
N ILE A 102 2.82 -26.17 -23.86
CA ILE A 102 2.61 -27.46 -23.20
C ILE A 102 3.92 -27.99 -22.61
N ASP A 103 3.93 -28.27 -21.31
CA ASP A 103 4.96 -29.09 -20.65
C ASP A 103 4.83 -30.55 -21.11
N ASP A 104 5.83 -31.01 -21.86
CA ASP A 104 5.81 -32.34 -22.49
C ASP A 104 6.30 -33.47 -21.57
N GLY A 105 6.95 -33.14 -20.45
CA GLY A 105 7.54 -34.09 -19.52
C GLY A 105 6.60 -34.60 -18.43
N LEU A 106 5.40 -34.02 -18.28
CA LEU A 106 4.42 -34.57 -17.35
C LEU A 106 3.88 -35.92 -17.85
N ARG A 107 3.96 -36.93 -16.97
CA ARG A 107 3.43 -38.28 -17.24
C ARG A 107 1.94 -38.36 -16.93
N LEU A 108 1.16 -38.69 -17.95
CA LEU A 108 -0.23 -39.12 -17.85
C LEU A 108 -0.30 -40.53 -18.42
N ASP A 109 -1.22 -41.36 -17.93
CA ASP A 109 -1.38 -42.74 -18.40
C ASP A 109 -1.77 -42.80 -19.88
N LYS A 110 -2.64 -41.90 -20.31
CA LYS A 110 -3.02 -41.68 -21.72
C LYS A 110 -3.23 -40.19 -21.98
N LYS A 111 -2.52 -39.64 -22.96
CA LYS A 111 -2.56 -38.22 -23.35
C LYS A 111 -2.60 -38.05 -24.86
N GLN A 112 -3.03 -36.88 -25.33
CA GLN A 112 -3.05 -36.56 -26.75
C GLN A 112 -1.65 -36.19 -27.28
N SER A 113 -1.45 -36.27 -28.60
CA SER A 113 -0.21 -35.75 -29.20
C SER A 113 -0.19 -34.22 -29.10
N ILE A 114 1.00 -33.62 -29.12
CA ILE A 114 1.13 -32.15 -29.15
C ILE A 114 0.42 -31.57 -30.39
N ASP A 115 0.58 -32.22 -31.55
CA ASP A 115 -0.06 -31.78 -32.80
C ASP A 115 -1.59 -31.82 -32.75
N TRP A 116 -2.19 -32.72 -31.97
CA TRP A 116 -3.65 -32.77 -31.80
C TRP A 116 -4.22 -31.45 -31.26
N HIS A 117 -3.45 -30.73 -30.43
CA HIS A 117 -3.90 -29.46 -29.85
C HIS A 117 -3.96 -28.31 -30.87
N LYS A 118 -3.26 -28.44 -32.02
CA LYS A 118 -3.30 -27.44 -33.11
C LYS A 118 -4.66 -27.35 -33.80
N LEU A 119 -5.54 -28.33 -33.56
CA LEU A 119 -6.93 -28.27 -33.99
C LEU A 119 -7.74 -27.20 -33.24
N PHE A 120 -7.28 -26.77 -32.06
CA PHE A 120 -8.05 -25.92 -31.14
C PHE A 120 -7.34 -24.61 -30.78
N ALA A 121 -6.01 -24.56 -30.87
CA ALA A 121 -5.22 -23.35 -30.64
C ALA A 121 -4.39 -22.98 -31.88
N PRO A 122 -4.45 -21.72 -32.36
CA PRO A 122 -3.63 -21.24 -33.48
C PRO A 122 -2.12 -21.48 -33.30
N PHE A 123 -1.61 -21.39 -32.08
CA PHE A 123 -0.22 -21.68 -31.75
C PHE A 123 -0.12 -22.71 -30.61
N VAL A 124 0.75 -23.71 -30.79
CA VAL A 124 1.06 -24.72 -29.77
C VAL A 124 2.58 -24.83 -29.67
N GLY A 125 3.14 -24.34 -28.57
CA GLY A 125 4.57 -24.45 -28.28
C GLY A 125 4.86 -25.57 -27.29
N ARG A 126 6.04 -26.19 -27.40
CA ARG A 126 6.51 -27.18 -26.42
C ARG A 126 7.42 -26.53 -25.39
N ILE A 127 7.20 -26.87 -24.14
CA ILE A 127 8.08 -26.57 -23.02
C ILE A 127 8.79 -27.86 -22.64
N LEU A 128 10.11 -27.88 -22.80
CA LEU A 128 10.92 -29.06 -22.49
C LEU A 128 11.17 -29.12 -20.98
N ARG A 129 10.69 -30.20 -20.34
CA ARG A 129 11.02 -30.47 -18.93
C ARG A 129 12.42 -31.06 -18.81
N ILE A 130 13.34 -30.29 -18.24
CA ILE A 130 14.77 -30.64 -18.22
C ILE A 130 15.05 -31.89 -17.38
N GLU A 131 14.24 -32.17 -16.36
CA GLU A 131 14.38 -33.37 -15.54
C GLU A 131 14.01 -34.66 -16.30
N THR A 132 13.06 -34.59 -17.24
CA THR A 132 12.71 -35.75 -18.09
C THR A 132 13.85 -36.06 -19.05
N LEU A 133 14.42 -35.02 -19.68
CA LEU A 133 15.62 -35.18 -20.50
C LEU A 133 16.80 -35.76 -19.70
N ALA A 134 17.00 -35.28 -18.47
CA ALA A 134 18.04 -35.79 -17.59
C ALA A 134 17.81 -37.28 -17.25
N GLU A 135 16.58 -37.68 -16.94
CA GLU A 135 16.19 -39.08 -16.68
C GLU A 135 16.51 -39.97 -17.89
N GLU A 136 16.09 -39.57 -19.10
CA GLU A 136 16.33 -40.32 -20.34
C GLU A 136 17.83 -40.52 -20.62
N ILE A 137 18.65 -39.48 -20.43
CA ILE A 137 20.10 -39.55 -20.59
C ILE A 137 20.69 -40.56 -19.59
N LEU A 138 20.30 -40.45 -18.32
CA LEU A 138 20.83 -41.32 -17.27
C LEU A 138 20.42 -42.79 -17.48
N ASP A 139 19.19 -43.05 -17.92
CA ASP A 139 18.69 -44.40 -18.16
C ASP A 139 19.29 -45.04 -19.42
N SER A 140 19.50 -44.27 -20.50
CA SER A 140 20.06 -44.77 -21.76
C SER A 140 21.44 -45.43 -21.64
N GLU A 141 22.24 -45.03 -20.63
CA GLU A 141 23.59 -45.58 -20.38
C GLU A 141 23.69 -46.43 -19.10
N ARG A 142 22.59 -46.59 -18.36
CA ARG A 142 22.54 -47.43 -17.15
C ARG A 142 22.65 -48.92 -17.46
N GLU A 143 22.20 -49.33 -18.65
CA GLU A 143 22.25 -50.71 -19.12
C GLU A 143 23.68 -51.19 -19.47
N ALA A 144 24.67 -50.29 -19.55
CA ALA A 144 26.05 -50.59 -19.91
C ALA A 144 27.06 -50.60 -18.73
N GLY A 145 26.59 -50.44 -17.47
CA GLY A 145 27.47 -50.36 -16.30
C GLY A 145 28.31 -49.08 -16.23
N PHE A 146 27.89 -48.03 -16.94
CA PHE A 146 28.58 -46.75 -17.01
C PHE A 146 28.52 -45.99 -15.67
N THR A 147 29.62 -45.33 -15.29
CA THR A 147 29.67 -44.45 -14.10
C THR A 147 29.65 -42.99 -14.53
N TRP A 148 28.60 -42.28 -14.12
CA TRP A 148 28.43 -40.85 -14.38
C TRP A 148 29.35 -40.00 -13.52
N THR A 149 29.96 -38.99 -14.14
CA THR A 149 30.55 -37.83 -13.46
C THR A 149 29.75 -36.58 -13.83
N LEU A 150 29.85 -35.52 -13.02
CA LEU A 150 29.14 -34.26 -13.31
C LEU A 150 29.53 -33.70 -14.69
N ASP A 151 30.82 -33.70 -15.03
CA ASP A 151 31.29 -33.19 -16.33
C ASP A 151 30.75 -33.99 -17.52
N LYS A 152 30.75 -35.33 -17.41
CA LYS A 152 30.20 -36.20 -18.45
C LYS A 152 28.70 -35.99 -18.62
N PHE A 153 27.98 -35.89 -17.50
CA PHE A 153 26.55 -35.63 -17.52
C PHE A 153 26.25 -34.26 -18.12
N THR A 154 26.92 -33.20 -17.68
CA THR A 154 26.76 -31.85 -18.22
C THR A 154 27.05 -31.82 -19.73
N GLN A 155 28.10 -32.49 -20.19
CA GLN A 155 28.41 -32.59 -21.62
C GLN A 155 27.31 -33.32 -22.39
N ALA A 156 26.83 -34.47 -21.91
CA ALA A 156 25.74 -35.23 -22.54
C ALA A 156 24.44 -34.43 -22.54
N PHE A 157 24.10 -33.79 -21.43
CA PHE A 157 22.92 -32.96 -21.25
C PHE A 157 22.93 -31.77 -22.21
N VAL A 158 24.01 -30.99 -22.26
CA VAL A 158 24.13 -29.86 -23.19
C VAL A 158 24.13 -30.32 -24.65
N THR A 159 24.71 -31.48 -24.96
CA THR A 159 24.72 -32.04 -26.32
C THR A 159 23.32 -32.43 -26.77
N ASN A 160 22.57 -33.13 -25.92
CA ASN A 160 21.17 -33.47 -26.21
C ASN A 160 20.29 -32.23 -26.24
N LEU A 161 20.49 -31.26 -25.34
CA LEU A 161 19.73 -30.02 -25.38
C LEU A 161 19.93 -29.30 -26.72
N LYS A 162 21.16 -29.25 -27.26
CA LYS A 162 21.44 -28.66 -28.59
C LYS A 162 20.84 -29.40 -29.78
N SER A 163 20.43 -30.66 -29.62
CA SER A 163 19.83 -31.42 -30.74
C SER A 163 18.37 -31.03 -30.99
N TYR A 164 17.72 -30.37 -30.03
CA TYR A 164 16.35 -29.89 -30.19
C TYR A 164 16.28 -28.67 -31.13
N PRO A 165 15.23 -28.57 -31.97
CA PRO A 165 15.01 -27.40 -32.81
C PRO A 165 14.53 -26.22 -31.96
N PHE A 166 15.42 -25.24 -31.74
CA PHE A 166 15.09 -23.96 -31.13
C PHE A 166 14.74 -22.94 -32.21
N SER A 167 13.46 -22.61 -32.36
CA SER A 167 13.01 -21.56 -33.29
C SER A 167 11.66 -21.04 -32.84
N TYR A 168 11.33 -19.82 -33.28
CA TYR A 168 10.02 -19.17 -33.11
C TYR A 168 9.21 -19.22 -34.41
N SER A 169 9.40 -20.25 -35.26
CA SER A 169 8.86 -20.30 -36.62
C SER A 169 7.50 -21.01 -36.76
N GLY A 170 7.01 -21.67 -35.71
CA GLY A 170 5.70 -22.34 -35.72
C GLY A 170 5.72 -23.72 -36.41
N VAL A 171 6.88 -24.34 -36.60
CA VAL A 171 7.01 -25.70 -37.15
C VAL A 171 6.72 -26.74 -36.05
N ALA A 172 6.23 -27.93 -36.43
CA ALA A 172 6.05 -29.03 -35.48
C ALA A 172 7.36 -29.38 -34.77
N GLU A 173 7.26 -29.68 -33.47
CA GLU A 173 8.35 -30.08 -32.56
C GLU A 173 9.22 -28.96 -31.94
N GLU A 174 8.97 -27.68 -32.23
CA GLU A 174 9.75 -26.56 -31.68
C GLU A 174 9.65 -26.42 -30.15
N ILE A 175 10.81 -26.30 -29.50
CA ILE A 175 10.92 -26.00 -28.07
C ILE A 175 10.99 -24.47 -27.90
N VAL A 176 10.00 -23.91 -27.20
CA VAL A 176 9.86 -22.45 -27.01
C VAL A 176 10.21 -21.99 -25.59
N GLY A 177 10.48 -22.93 -24.70
CA GLY A 177 10.87 -22.68 -23.32
C GLY A 177 11.33 -23.96 -22.63
N LEU A 178 11.95 -23.78 -21.47
CA LEU A 178 12.41 -24.86 -20.61
C LEU A 178 11.59 -24.85 -19.33
N LYS A 179 11.47 -26.00 -18.67
CA LYS A 179 10.79 -26.15 -17.38
C LYS A 179 11.66 -26.94 -16.43
N SER A 180 11.74 -26.46 -15.19
CA SER A 180 12.33 -27.19 -14.07
C SER A 180 11.36 -27.37 -12.90
N ILE A 181 11.52 -28.51 -12.24
CA ILE A 181 10.90 -28.89 -10.96
C ILE A 181 11.93 -28.86 -9.80
N ALA A 182 13.01 -28.07 -9.93
CA ALA A 182 14.08 -27.94 -8.93
C ALA A 182 13.57 -27.69 -7.50
N ALA A 183 12.43 -26.99 -7.33
CA ALA A 183 11.80 -26.78 -6.02
C ALA A 183 11.50 -28.09 -5.26
N TYR A 184 11.15 -29.18 -5.96
CA TYR A 184 10.90 -30.50 -5.36
C TYR A 184 12.18 -31.29 -5.04
N ARG A 185 13.35 -30.75 -5.39
CA ARG A 185 14.62 -31.48 -5.33
C ARG A 185 15.61 -30.73 -4.46
N SER A 186 16.31 -29.76 -5.03
CA SER A 186 17.33 -28.96 -4.33
C SER A 186 16.78 -27.71 -3.66
N GLY A 187 15.55 -27.29 -4.01
CA GLY A 187 15.05 -25.97 -3.65
C GLY A 187 15.46 -24.90 -4.66
N LEU A 188 14.96 -23.69 -4.42
CA LEU A 188 15.13 -22.52 -5.29
C LEU A 188 16.35 -21.65 -4.94
N GLU A 189 17.13 -22.01 -3.92
CA GLU A 189 18.42 -21.40 -3.63
C GLU A 189 19.49 -21.97 -4.57
N ILE A 190 19.37 -21.64 -5.85
CA ILE A 190 20.24 -22.15 -6.91
C ILE A 190 21.63 -21.54 -6.75
N ASN A 191 22.66 -22.38 -6.71
CA ASN A 191 24.05 -21.94 -6.62
C ASN A 191 24.47 -21.18 -7.89
N THR A 192 24.90 -19.92 -7.75
CA THR A 192 25.35 -19.04 -8.84
C THR A 192 26.88 -19.06 -9.07
N HIS A 193 27.62 -19.97 -8.42
CA HIS A 193 29.06 -20.16 -8.62
C HIS A 193 29.36 -20.88 -9.95
N VAL A 194 29.12 -20.19 -11.06
CA VAL A 194 29.56 -20.58 -12.41
C VAL A 194 30.52 -19.53 -12.96
N HIS A 195 31.37 -19.85 -13.94
CA HIS A 195 32.19 -18.82 -14.57
C HIS A 195 31.31 -17.88 -15.41
N ARG A 196 31.70 -16.60 -15.50
CA ARG A 196 30.99 -15.60 -16.31
C ARG A 196 30.82 -16.05 -17.76
N GLN A 197 31.86 -16.66 -18.32
CA GLN A 197 31.84 -17.21 -19.67
C GLN A 197 30.75 -18.29 -19.84
N ASP A 198 30.59 -19.19 -18.87
CA ASP A 198 29.57 -20.25 -18.92
C ASP A 198 28.15 -19.66 -18.90
N ALA A 199 27.92 -18.64 -18.07
CA ALA A 199 26.63 -17.93 -18.00
C ALA A 199 26.32 -17.19 -19.32
N GLU A 200 27.28 -16.46 -19.87
CA GLU A 200 27.14 -15.73 -21.14
C GLU A 200 26.97 -16.68 -22.34
N GLU A 201 27.71 -17.79 -22.37
CA GLU A 201 27.56 -18.85 -23.38
C GLU A 201 26.20 -19.55 -23.28
N GLY A 202 25.71 -19.82 -22.06
CA GLY A 202 24.38 -20.39 -21.84
C GLY A 202 23.27 -19.49 -22.39
N LEU A 203 23.29 -18.20 -22.04
CA LEU A 203 22.28 -17.22 -22.46
C LEU A 203 22.33 -16.91 -23.97
N SER A 204 23.51 -16.94 -24.58
CA SER A 204 23.66 -16.71 -26.03
C SER A 204 23.28 -17.93 -26.86
N LYS A 205 23.54 -19.15 -26.36
CA LYS A 205 23.22 -20.40 -27.06
C LYS A 205 21.77 -20.84 -26.86
N PHE A 206 21.17 -20.51 -25.71
CA PHE A 206 19.82 -20.92 -25.34
C PHE A 206 19.03 -19.70 -24.84
N ASP A 207 18.63 -18.83 -25.77
CA ASP A 207 17.76 -17.69 -25.47
C ASP A 207 16.30 -18.16 -25.35
N LEU A 208 16.01 -18.95 -24.31
CA LEU A 208 14.69 -19.49 -24.00
C LEU A 208 14.24 -19.07 -22.60
N PRO A 209 12.95 -18.76 -22.38
CA PRO A 209 12.40 -18.63 -21.05
C PRO A 209 12.52 -19.93 -20.25
N MET A 210 12.88 -19.81 -18.97
CA MET A 210 12.91 -20.91 -18.01
C MET A 210 11.74 -20.80 -17.04
N GLN A 211 10.85 -21.78 -17.09
CA GLN A 211 9.74 -21.90 -16.17
C GLN A 211 10.19 -22.66 -14.91
N ILE A 212 9.95 -22.07 -13.75
CA ILE A 212 10.39 -22.60 -12.47
C ILE A 212 9.15 -22.95 -11.65
N HIS A 213 9.13 -24.17 -11.13
CA HIS A 213 8.12 -24.57 -10.15
C HIS A 213 8.32 -23.76 -8.87
N THR A 214 7.28 -23.12 -8.36
CA THR A 214 7.35 -22.35 -7.11
C THR A 214 6.12 -22.61 -6.27
N GLY A 215 6.29 -22.71 -4.95
CA GLY A 215 5.19 -23.07 -4.06
C GLY A 215 4.47 -24.35 -4.48
N PHE A 216 3.16 -24.37 -4.24
CA PHE A 216 2.13 -25.38 -4.47
C PHE A 216 2.54 -26.62 -5.28
N GLY A 217 2.34 -27.80 -4.69
CA GLY A 217 2.81 -29.05 -5.26
C GLY A 217 2.49 -30.29 -4.43
N ASP A 218 3.04 -31.44 -4.85
CA ASP A 218 2.91 -32.72 -4.16
C ASP A 218 3.40 -32.70 -2.69
N LYS A 219 2.97 -33.71 -1.93
CA LYS A 219 3.23 -33.87 -0.49
C LYS A 219 4.71 -33.89 -0.07
N ASP A 220 5.63 -34.10 -1.01
CA ASP A 220 7.08 -34.18 -0.79
C ASP A 220 7.82 -32.86 -1.02
N LEU A 221 7.10 -31.80 -1.43
CA LEU A 221 7.67 -30.47 -1.59
C LEU A 221 7.95 -29.79 -0.23
N ASP A 222 9.19 -29.34 -0.02
CA ASP A 222 9.51 -28.46 1.10
C ASP A 222 9.16 -27.00 0.77
N LEU A 223 8.04 -26.52 1.33
CA LEU A 223 7.58 -25.15 1.09
C LEU A 223 8.63 -24.09 1.43
N ARG A 224 9.53 -24.33 2.39
CA ARG A 224 10.58 -23.36 2.76
C ARG A 224 11.56 -23.14 1.63
N LEU A 225 11.86 -24.22 0.89
CA LEU A 225 12.80 -24.24 -0.22
C LEU A 225 12.14 -23.88 -1.56
N ALA A 226 10.80 -23.84 -1.60
CA ALA A 226 10.00 -23.49 -2.76
C ALA A 226 9.59 -22.00 -2.80
N ASN A 227 10.09 -21.17 -1.88
CA ASN A 227 9.85 -19.74 -1.84
C ASN A 227 10.56 -19.04 -3.01
N PRO A 228 9.84 -18.32 -3.90
CA PRO A 228 10.44 -17.67 -5.05
C PRO A 228 11.50 -16.61 -4.67
N LEU A 229 11.48 -16.03 -3.47
CA LEU A 229 12.52 -15.09 -3.00
C LEU A 229 13.92 -15.71 -2.97
N CYS A 230 14.06 -17.03 -2.90
CA CYS A 230 15.36 -17.69 -2.99
C CYS A 230 16.05 -17.44 -4.34
N LEU A 231 15.29 -17.10 -5.39
CA LEU A 231 15.81 -16.75 -6.72
C LEU A 231 16.39 -15.33 -6.78
N ARG A 232 16.26 -14.52 -5.72
CA ARG A 232 16.74 -13.12 -5.71
C ARG A 232 18.23 -13.01 -6.02
N PHE A 233 19.05 -13.91 -5.46
CA PHE A 233 20.49 -13.93 -5.75
C PHE A 233 20.81 -14.19 -7.22
N LEU A 234 19.98 -14.97 -7.91
CA LEU A 234 20.10 -15.18 -9.36
C LEU A 234 19.64 -13.95 -10.15
N LEU A 235 18.56 -13.30 -9.71
CA LEU A 235 17.97 -12.14 -10.39
C LEU A 235 18.82 -10.86 -10.26
N GLU A 236 19.52 -10.70 -9.13
CA GLU A 236 20.39 -9.55 -8.85
C GLU A 236 21.81 -9.72 -9.43
N ASP A 237 22.17 -10.92 -9.88
CA ASP A 237 23.45 -11.19 -10.51
C ASP A 237 23.43 -10.76 -11.99
N GLU A 238 24.22 -9.73 -12.33
CA GLU A 238 24.27 -9.14 -13.67
C GLU A 238 24.52 -10.18 -14.78
N ARG A 239 25.24 -11.27 -14.48
CA ARG A 239 25.53 -12.34 -15.44
C ARG A 239 24.26 -13.04 -15.94
N PHE A 240 23.19 -13.02 -15.13
CA PHE A 240 21.90 -13.64 -15.44
C PHE A 240 20.78 -12.63 -15.71
N SER A 241 21.10 -11.33 -15.82
CA SER A 241 20.13 -10.26 -16.05
C SER A 241 19.24 -10.43 -17.29
N LYS A 242 19.71 -11.20 -18.29
CA LYS A 242 18.95 -11.52 -19.52
C LYS A 242 18.13 -12.81 -19.41
N CYS A 243 18.25 -13.55 -18.31
CA CYS A 243 17.52 -14.80 -18.10
C CYS A 243 16.04 -14.51 -17.86
N ARG A 244 15.19 -14.96 -18.78
CA ARG A 244 13.73 -14.84 -18.68
C ARG A 244 13.19 -15.95 -17.78
N LEU A 245 12.65 -15.62 -16.62
CA LEU A 245 12.08 -16.58 -15.67
C LEU A 245 10.56 -16.49 -15.61
N VAL A 246 9.90 -17.66 -15.54
CA VAL A 246 8.45 -17.75 -15.32
C VAL A 246 8.17 -18.52 -14.04
N LEU A 247 7.52 -17.89 -13.08
CA LEU A 247 7.13 -18.50 -11.81
C LEU A 247 5.75 -19.17 -11.98
N LEU A 248 5.67 -20.48 -11.70
CA LEU A 248 4.43 -21.25 -11.92
C LEU A 248 3.57 -21.40 -10.66
N HIS A 249 2.34 -21.89 -10.85
CA HIS A 249 1.36 -22.22 -9.80
C HIS A 249 0.95 -21.02 -8.93
N ALA A 250 1.03 -19.81 -9.49
CA ALA A 250 0.87 -18.55 -8.75
C ALA A 250 1.73 -18.45 -7.48
N SER A 251 2.78 -19.28 -7.41
CA SER A 251 3.66 -19.48 -6.27
C SER A 251 2.97 -19.74 -4.93
N TYR A 252 1.72 -20.22 -4.89
CA TYR A 252 0.97 -20.33 -3.62
C TYR A 252 1.72 -21.16 -2.57
N PRO A 253 1.86 -20.74 -1.29
CA PRO A 253 1.23 -19.57 -0.67
C PRO A 253 2.02 -18.26 -0.86
N PHE A 254 3.15 -18.28 -1.54
CA PHE A 254 4.06 -17.16 -1.77
C PHE A 254 3.63 -16.21 -2.90
N SER A 255 2.33 -16.06 -3.13
CA SER A 255 1.82 -15.23 -4.22
C SER A 255 2.23 -13.76 -4.07
N LYS A 256 2.45 -13.28 -2.82
CA LYS A 256 2.95 -11.93 -2.55
C LYS A 256 4.40 -11.75 -2.99
N GLU A 257 5.26 -12.70 -2.65
CA GLU A 257 6.67 -12.74 -2.99
C GLU A 257 6.86 -12.82 -4.50
N ALA A 258 6.10 -13.70 -5.17
CA ALA A 258 6.10 -13.80 -6.62
C ALA A 258 5.64 -12.52 -7.30
N SER A 259 4.59 -11.88 -6.78
CA SER A 259 4.11 -10.59 -7.29
C SER A 259 5.15 -9.48 -7.12
N TYR A 260 5.87 -9.47 -6.00
CA TYR A 260 7.00 -8.55 -5.78
C TYR A 260 8.11 -8.79 -6.79
N LEU A 261 8.51 -10.05 -7.04
CA LEU A 261 9.57 -10.32 -8.01
C LEU A 261 9.14 -9.94 -9.44
N ALA A 262 7.92 -10.27 -9.84
CA ALA A 262 7.40 -9.91 -11.17
C ALA A 262 7.22 -8.40 -11.36
N SER A 263 7.01 -7.62 -10.30
CA SER A 263 6.87 -6.16 -10.40
C SER A 263 8.20 -5.41 -10.38
N VAL A 264 9.23 -5.99 -9.76
CA VAL A 264 10.56 -5.37 -9.62
C VAL A 264 11.53 -5.80 -10.71
N TYR A 265 11.47 -7.06 -11.15
CA TYR A 265 12.42 -7.62 -12.10
C TYR A 265 11.76 -7.80 -13.47
N PRO A 266 12.13 -7.00 -14.50
CA PRO A 266 11.49 -7.05 -15.81
C PRO A 266 11.67 -8.39 -16.54
N GLN A 267 12.64 -9.20 -16.11
CA GLN A 267 12.88 -10.55 -16.63
C GLN A 267 12.04 -11.64 -15.96
N VAL A 268 11.13 -11.30 -15.05
CA VAL A 268 10.27 -12.25 -14.33
C VAL A 268 8.81 -12.10 -14.77
N MET A 269 8.19 -13.22 -15.11
CA MET A 269 6.75 -13.35 -15.34
C MET A 269 6.19 -14.41 -14.38
N PHE A 270 4.89 -14.42 -14.13
CA PHE A 270 4.23 -15.58 -13.52
C PHE A 270 3.17 -16.14 -14.49
N SER A 271 2.92 -17.44 -14.40
CA SER A 271 1.90 -18.13 -15.21
C SER A 271 1.05 -19.04 -14.34
N THR A 272 -0.15 -19.34 -14.85
CA THR A 272 -1.09 -20.32 -14.29
C THR A 272 -1.18 -21.53 -15.21
N ASP A 273 -1.82 -22.61 -14.73
CA ASP A 273 -1.72 -23.92 -15.40
C ASP A 273 -3.10 -24.49 -15.81
N GLY A 274 -3.30 -24.66 -17.12
CA GLY A 274 -4.31 -25.60 -17.63
C GLY A 274 -3.86 -27.05 -17.41
N TYR A 275 -4.74 -27.93 -16.90
CA TYR A 275 -4.35 -29.31 -16.54
C TYR A 275 -5.37 -30.35 -16.97
N ALA A 276 -4.92 -31.31 -17.81
CA ALA A 276 -5.51 -32.61 -18.16
C ALA A 276 -6.94 -32.67 -18.71
N PHE A 277 -7.78 -31.67 -18.46
CA PHE A 277 -9.18 -31.61 -18.86
C PHE A 277 -9.45 -30.30 -19.58
N PRO A 278 -10.10 -30.28 -20.75
CA PRO A 278 -10.38 -29.03 -21.46
C PRO A 278 -11.18 -28.01 -20.62
N GLU A 279 -12.01 -28.48 -19.71
CA GLU A 279 -12.81 -27.66 -18.81
C GLU A 279 -11.95 -26.85 -17.83
N THR A 280 -10.78 -27.33 -17.40
CA THR A 280 -9.93 -26.58 -16.46
C THR A 280 -9.34 -25.34 -17.12
N TYR A 281 -9.00 -25.42 -18.41
CA TYR A 281 -8.59 -24.27 -19.23
C TYR A 281 -9.69 -23.21 -19.31
N TYR A 282 -10.92 -23.64 -19.60
CA TYR A 282 -12.08 -22.73 -19.66
C TYR A 282 -12.38 -22.09 -18.30
N LEU A 283 -12.45 -22.89 -17.23
CA LEU A 283 -12.74 -22.38 -15.89
C LEU A 283 -11.65 -21.42 -15.41
N GLY A 284 -10.38 -21.74 -15.65
CA GLY A 284 -9.24 -20.88 -15.35
C GLY A 284 -9.36 -19.54 -16.06
N ALA A 285 -9.56 -19.56 -17.38
CA ALA A 285 -9.74 -18.36 -18.19
C ALA A 285 -10.93 -17.51 -17.73
N LYS A 286 -12.09 -18.13 -17.49
CA LYS A 286 -13.30 -17.44 -17.00
C LYS A 286 -13.06 -16.76 -15.66
N LYS A 287 -12.37 -17.43 -14.72
CA LYS A 287 -12.04 -16.85 -13.41
C LYS A 287 -11.02 -15.73 -13.51
N ALA A 288 -9.98 -15.91 -14.32
CA ALA A 288 -8.98 -14.88 -14.56
C ALA A 288 -9.63 -13.59 -15.09
N ARG A 289 -10.48 -13.70 -16.11
CA ARG A 289 -11.22 -12.56 -16.69
C ARG A 289 -12.14 -11.88 -15.67
N GLN A 290 -12.84 -12.65 -14.83
CA GLN A 290 -13.68 -12.09 -13.76
C GLN A 290 -12.87 -11.30 -12.74
N CYS A 291 -11.72 -11.84 -12.30
CA CYS A 291 -10.82 -11.16 -11.37
C CYS A 291 -10.22 -9.91 -12.00
N ILE A 292 -9.69 -10.01 -13.22
CA ILE A 292 -9.10 -8.88 -13.97
C ILE A 292 -10.14 -7.78 -14.17
N PHE A 293 -11.36 -8.13 -14.59
CA PHE A 293 -12.45 -7.16 -14.71
C PHE A 293 -12.76 -6.48 -13.38
N SER A 294 -12.88 -7.23 -12.28
CA SER A 294 -13.17 -6.62 -10.98
C SER A 294 -12.08 -5.63 -10.57
N VAL A 295 -10.81 -6.04 -10.66
CA VAL A 295 -9.67 -5.21 -10.28
C VAL A 295 -9.60 -3.96 -11.15
N LEU A 296 -9.62 -4.11 -12.48
CA LEU A 296 -9.49 -2.98 -13.39
C LEU A 296 -10.72 -2.07 -13.37
N ARG A 297 -11.93 -2.61 -13.18
CA ARG A 297 -13.13 -1.81 -12.94
C ARG A 297 -12.93 -0.95 -11.70
N ASP A 298 -12.49 -1.53 -10.60
CA ASP A 298 -12.30 -0.81 -9.35
C ASP A 298 -11.22 0.27 -9.53
N THR A 299 -10.14 -0.01 -10.25
CA THR A 299 -9.12 0.98 -10.64
C THR A 299 -9.69 2.11 -11.51
N CYS A 300 -10.64 1.83 -12.42
CA CYS A 300 -11.32 2.84 -13.20
C CYS A 300 -12.33 3.66 -12.39
N VAL A 301 -13.06 3.02 -11.47
CA VAL A 301 -13.98 3.69 -10.52
C VAL A 301 -13.19 4.65 -9.64
N ASP A 302 -12.05 4.19 -9.14
CA ASP A 302 -11.11 4.99 -8.38
C ASP A 302 -10.47 6.07 -9.26
N GLY A 303 -10.60 6.00 -10.59
CA GLY A 303 -10.07 6.93 -11.60
C GLY A 303 -8.55 6.89 -11.77
N ASP A 304 -7.91 5.83 -11.30
CA ASP A 304 -6.48 5.59 -11.45
C ASP A 304 -6.12 5.13 -12.87
N LEU A 305 -7.09 4.54 -13.59
CA LEU A 305 -7.02 4.24 -15.02
C LEU A 305 -8.27 4.74 -15.74
N THR A 306 -8.11 5.14 -16.99
CA THR A 306 -9.24 5.26 -17.92
C THR A 306 -9.70 3.88 -18.38
N VAL A 307 -10.94 3.77 -18.88
CA VAL A 307 -11.45 2.53 -19.47
C VAL A 307 -10.54 2.02 -20.60
N ALA A 308 -9.99 2.92 -21.42
CA ALA A 308 -9.06 2.56 -22.50
C ALA A 308 -7.75 1.96 -21.96
N GLU A 309 -7.14 2.58 -20.95
CA GLU A 309 -5.91 2.07 -20.32
C GLU A 309 -6.16 0.72 -19.63
N ALA A 310 -7.32 0.55 -18.99
CA ALA A 310 -7.71 -0.73 -18.40
C ALA A 310 -7.88 -1.83 -19.46
N ILE A 311 -8.47 -1.52 -20.63
CA ILE A 311 -8.58 -2.47 -21.75
C ILE A 311 -7.20 -2.88 -22.26
N GLU A 312 -6.28 -1.93 -22.36
CA GLU A 312 -4.89 -2.21 -22.74
C GLU A 312 -4.20 -3.11 -21.71
N ALA A 313 -4.29 -2.77 -20.41
CA ALA A 313 -3.74 -3.57 -19.32
C ALA A 313 -4.28 -5.01 -19.32
N ALA A 314 -5.58 -5.19 -19.54
CA ALA A 314 -6.16 -6.53 -19.66
C ALA A 314 -5.59 -7.31 -20.85
N THR A 315 -5.37 -6.64 -21.98
CA THR A 315 -4.76 -7.24 -23.18
C THR A 315 -3.30 -7.63 -22.94
N ASP A 316 -2.56 -6.81 -22.20
CA ASP A 316 -1.18 -7.09 -21.81
C ASP A 316 -1.10 -8.31 -20.90
N ILE A 317 -1.94 -8.35 -19.86
CA ILE A 317 -2.00 -9.44 -18.87
C ILE A 317 -2.39 -10.78 -19.52
N LEU A 318 -3.41 -10.78 -20.39
CA LEU A 318 -3.96 -12.02 -20.95
C LEU A 318 -3.17 -12.53 -22.17
N ALA A 319 -2.40 -11.68 -22.86
CA ALA A 319 -1.78 -12.06 -24.13
C ALA A 319 -0.42 -11.45 -24.38
N LYS A 320 -0.33 -10.12 -24.53
CA LYS A 320 0.85 -9.49 -25.13
C LYS A 320 2.11 -9.72 -24.31
N ASN A 321 2.01 -9.75 -22.98
CA ASN A 321 3.16 -10.05 -22.13
C ASN A 321 3.74 -11.42 -22.47
N ALA A 322 2.92 -12.47 -22.53
CA ALA A 322 3.38 -13.80 -22.90
C ALA A 322 3.89 -13.87 -24.36
N ILE A 323 3.21 -13.23 -25.31
CA ILE A 323 3.65 -13.18 -26.72
C ILE A 323 5.04 -12.58 -26.84
N ASN A 324 5.28 -11.44 -26.18
CA ASN A 324 6.58 -10.76 -26.20
C ASN A 324 7.63 -11.56 -25.42
N PHE A 325 7.24 -12.08 -24.24
CA PHE A 325 8.14 -12.81 -23.35
C PHE A 325 8.60 -14.12 -23.95
N TYR A 326 7.77 -14.83 -24.73
CA TYR A 326 8.12 -16.05 -25.45
C TYR A 326 8.46 -15.82 -26.94
N LYS A 327 8.46 -14.57 -27.41
CA LYS A 327 8.71 -14.20 -28.82
C LYS A 327 7.84 -15.00 -29.82
N ILE A 328 6.56 -15.18 -29.49
CA ILE A 328 5.62 -15.95 -30.31
C ILE A 328 5.31 -15.17 -31.60
N ASN A 329 5.68 -15.72 -32.77
CA ASN A 329 5.31 -15.14 -34.06
C ASN A 329 3.86 -15.49 -34.42
N VAL A 330 2.91 -14.78 -33.82
CA VAL A 330 1.51 -14.88 -34.21
C VAL A 330 1.33 -14.09 -35.51
N VAL A 331 0.96 -14.75 -36.61
CA VAL A 331 0.56 -14.06 -37.85
C VAL A 331 -0.73 -13.29 -37.55
N ALA A 332 -0.60 -12.01 -37.21
CA ALA A 332 -1.73 -11.15 -36.90
C ALA A 332 -2.66 -11.03 -38.11
N LYS A 333 -3.90 -11.53 -38.01
CA LYS A 333 -4.97 -11.05 -38.88
C LYS A 333 -5.22 -9.59 -38.47
N SER A 334 -4.84 -8.65 -39.33
CA SER A 334 -4.94 -7.22 -39.06
C SER A 334 -6.35 -6.83 -38.65
N SER A 335 -6.54 -6.42 -37.39
CA SER A 335 -7.67 -5.59 -37.00
C SER A 335 -7.37 -4.15 -37.44
N LYS A 336 -8.37 -3.54 -38.08
CA LYS A 336 -8.27 -2.23 -38.73
C LYS A 336 -7.91 -1.14 -37.72
N ASN A 337 -6.98 -0.27 -38.12
CA ASN A 337 -6.64 1.00 -37.47
C ASN A 337 -7.89 1.75 -36.99
N LEU A 338 -7.94 2.02 -35.68
CA LEU A 338 -8.77 3.09 -35.13
C LEU A 338 -8.09 4.42 -35.45
N ALA A 339 -8.82 5.29 -36.12
CA ALA A 339 -8.38 6.64 -36.50
C ALA A 339 -8.16 7.52 -35.25
N PRO A 340 -7.32 8.57 -35.32
CA PRO A 340 -7.14 9.47 -34.21
C PRO A 340 -8.45 10.25 -33.98
N VAL A 341 -8.95 10.19 -32.75
CA VAL A 341 -10.14 10.95 -32.33
C VAL A 341 -9.73 12.42 -32.21
N ASN A 342 -10.34 13.25 -33.05
CA ASN A 342 -10.24 14.71 -32.99
C ASN A 342 -10.73 15.22 -31.64
N SER A 343 -9.85 15.88 -30.90
CA SER A 343 -10.19 16.67 -29.72
C SER A 343 -10.73 18.05 -30.13
N SER A 344 -12.04 18.19 -30.15
CA SER A 344 -12.75 19.47 -30.00
C SER A 344 -14.07 19.10 -29.33
N VAL A 345 -14.41 19.63 -28.14
CA VAL A 345 -14.95 20.98 -27.98
C VAL A 345 -14.57 21.51 -26.60
N ILE A 346 -14.01 22.72 -26.58
CA ILE A 346 -13.94 23.61 -25.42
C ILE A 346 -15.33 24.25 -25.31
N GLU A 347 -16.02 24.03 -24.19
CA GLU A 347 -17.00 24.99 -23.70
C GLU A 347 -16.37 25.75 -22.53
N LYS A 348 -16.09 27.03 -22.81
CA LYS A 348 -15.73 28.04 -21.83
C LYS A 348 -17.00 28.48 -21.12
N THR A 349 -17.03 28.32 -19.81
CA THR A 349 -17.76 29.22 -18.93
C THR A 349 -16.84 29.64 -17.79
N ALA A 350 -16.81 30.95 -17.57
CA ALA A 350 -15.84 31.65 -16.75
C ALA A 350 -16.03 31.39 -15.25
N LEU A 351 -14.94 31.16 -14.54
CA LEU A 351 -14.67 31.81 -13.25
C LEU A 351 -13.15 31.88 -13.02
N GLU A 352 -12.72 33.03 -12.51
CA GLU A 352 -11.34 33.42 -12.25
C GLU A 352 -10.67 32.49 -11.20
N ASN A 353 -9.38 32.20 -11.36
CA ASN A 353 -8.50 31.42 -10.45
C ASN A 353 -8.94 29.96 -10.12
N ALA A 354 -9.07 29.10 -11.13
CA ALA A 354 -9.32 27.67 -10.90
C ALA A 354 -8.06 26.95 -10.37
N VAL A 355 -8.11 26.51 -9.11
CA VAL A 355 -7.14 25.59 -8.49
C VAL A 355 -6.90 24.39 -9.42
N SER A 356 -5.65 24.09 -9.78
CA SER A 356 -5.31 22.98 -10.69
C SER A 356 -5.04 21.67 -9.96
N LEU A 357 -4.50 21.75 -8.74
CA LEU A 357 -4.10 20.63 -7.90
C LEU A 357 -4.59 20.87 -6.47
N ILE A 358 -5.06 19.81 -5.82
CA ILE A 358 -5.50 19.84 -4.42
C ILE A 358 -4.60 18.91 -3.60
N ARG A 359 -4.00 19.46 -2.55
CA ARG A 359 -3.15 18.76 -1.60
C ARG A 359 -3.98 18.25 -0.44
N MET A 360 -4.17 16.95 -0.38
CA MET A 360 -4.80 16.29 0.76
C MET A 360 -3.74 16.01 1.82
N ILE A 361 -3.98 16.44 3.06
CA ILE A 361 -3.09 16.26 4.21
C ILE A 361 -3.76 15.37 5.25
N TRP A 362 -3.02 14.46 5.85
CA TRP A 362 -3.47 13.71 7.02
C TRP A 362 -2.36 13.55 8.04
N ILE A 363 -2.75 13.21 9.26
CA ILE A 363 -1.84 12.97 10.37
C ILE A 363 -1.78 11.46 10.61
N ASP A 364 -0.57 10.89 10.54
CA ASP A 364 -0.37 9.49 10.88
C ASP A 364 -0.20 9.30 12.41
N ALA A 365 -0.10 8.05 12.86
CA ALA A 365 0.08 7.72 14.28
C ALA A 365 1.39 8.28 14.88
N SER A 366 2.34 8.73 14.04
CA SER A 366 3.57 9.39 14.49
C SER A 366 3.41 10.91 14.67
N GLY A 367 2.22 11.46 14.42
CA GLY A 367 1.97 12.91 14.47
C GLY A 367 2.58 13.67 13.30
N GLN A 368 3.05 12.95 12.27
CA GLN A 368 3.66 13.56 11.10
C GLN A 368 2.60 13.91 10.07
N HIS A 369 2.78 15.08 9.44
CA HIS A 369 1.94 15.50 8.33
C HIS A 369 2.33 14.67 7.10
N ARG A 370 1.34 14.03 6.50
CA ARG A 370 1.47 13.29 5.24
C ARG A 370 0.63 13.97 4.20
N CYS A 371 1.02 13.86 2.92
CA CYS A 371 0.22 14.45 1.86
C CYS A 371 0.16 13.59 0.59
N ARG A 372 -0.93 13.78 -0.15
CA ARG A 372 -1.12 13.29 -1.52
C ARG A 372 -1.76 14.40 -2.32
N VAL A 373 -1.30 14.59 -3.56
CA VAL A 373 -1.79 15.66 -4.43
C VAL A 373 -2.58 15.03 -5.57
N VAL A 374 -3.77 15.56 -5.84
CA VAL A 374 -4.64 15.12 -6.92
C VAL A 374 -5.05 16.30 -7.80
N PRO A 375 -5.30 16.11 -9.10
CA PRO A 375 -5.90 17.15 -9.94
C PRO A 375 -7.25 17.61 -9.38
N ALA A 376 -7.53 18.92 -9.43
CA ALA A 376 -8.75 19.48 -8.85
C ALA A 376 -10.02 18.86 -9.44
N LYS A 377 -10.01 18.56 -10.75
CA LYS A 377 -11.11 17.84 -11.40
C LYS A 377 -11.34 16.46 -10.77
N ARG A 378 -10.28 15.65 -10.62
CA ARG A 378 -10.34 14.34 -9.96
C ARG A 378 -10.82 14.47 -8.51
N PHE A 379 -10.37 15.52 -7.83
CA PHE A 379 -10.77 15.78 -6.46
C PHE A 379 -12.30 15.93 -6.34
N HIS A 380 -12.86 16.83 -7.14
CA HIS A 380 -14.30 17.14 -7.11
C HIS A 380 -15.16 16.02 -7.70
N ASP A 381 -14.70 15.35 -8.76
CA ASP A 381 -15.48 14.32 -9.46
C ASP A 381 -15.49 12.97 -8.72
N VAL A 382 -14.38 12.60 -8.08
CA VAL A 382 -14.16 11.24 -7.53
C VAL A 382 -13.76 11.29 -6.07
N THR A 383 -12.68 12.00 -5.74
CA THR A 383 -12.03 11.90 -4.43
C THR A 383 -12.91 12.32 -3.26
N VAL A 384 -13.74 13.35 -3.43
CA VAL A 384 -14.67 13.80 -2.38
C VAL A 384 -15.70 12.71 -2.04
N LYS A 385 -16.09 11.90 -3.03
CA LYS A 385 -17.14 10.89 -2.88
C LYS A 385 -16.57 9.53 -2.46
N ASP A 386 -15.55 9.07 -3.17
CA ASP A 386 -15.05 7.70 -3.08
C ASP A 386 -13.71 7.62 -2.31
N GLY A 387 -13.12 8.78 -2.02
CA GLY A 387 -11.83 8.88 -1.34
C GLY A 387 -10.63 8.64 -2.25
N VAL A 388 -9.46 8.44 -1.64
CA VAL A 388 -8.24 7.98 -2.34
C VAL A 388 -7.65 6.80 -1.59
N GLY A 389 -7.38 5.70 -2.30
CA GLY A 389 -6.80 4.49 -1.73
C GLY A 389 -5.32 4.65 -1.31
N LEU A 390 -5.01 4.11 -0.14
CA LEU A 390 -3.70 3.72 0.37
C LEU A 390 -3.72 2.21 0.61
N THR A 391 -2.56 1.56 0.69
CA THR A 391 -2.40 0.09 0.73
C THR A 391 -3.34 -0.65 1.72
N PHE A 392 -3.81 0.01 2.78
CA PHE A 392 -4.74 -0.56 3.78
C PHE A 392 -5.84 0.39 4.28
N ALA A 393 -6.04 1.54 3.62
CA ALA A 393 -7.03 2.54 4.05
C ALA A 393 -7.45 3.41 2.86
N CYS A 394 -8.67 3.93 2.83
CA CYS A 394 -9.05 5.03 1.95
C CYS A 394 -9.06 6.35 2.74
N MET A 395 -8.74 7.45 2.08
CA MET A 395 -8.77 8.78 2.67
C MET A 395 -10.14 9.43 2.38
N ALA A 396 -10.83 9.96 3.38
CA ALA A 396 -12.00 10.81 3.23
C ALA A 396 -11.61 12.28 3.42
N MET A 397 -12.29 13.22 2.75
CA MET A 397 -11.91 14.63 2.76
C MET A 397 -12.82 15.45 3.68
N SER A 398 -12.24 16.38 4.41
CA SER A 398 -12.95 17.47 5.08
C SER A 398 -12.36 18.80 4.64
N SER A 399 -13.21 19.73 4.22
CA SER A 399 -12.82 21.07 3.79
C SER A 399 -13.69 22.10 4.50
N MET A 400 -13.08 23.24 4.81
CA MET A 400 -13.75 24.48 5.19
C MET A 400 -13.61 25.47 4.01
N GLN A 401 -14.23 25.17 2.86
CA GLN A 401 -14.27 26.02 1.63
C GLN A 401 -12.99 26.06 0.75
N HIS A 402 -13.12 26.76 -0.40
CA HIS A 402 -12.32 26.73 -1.63
C HIS A 402 -10.78 26.77 -1.48
N GLU A 403 -10.10 25.63 -1.39
CA GLU A 403 -8.67 25.62 -1.07
C GLU A 403 -7.82 24.60 -1.83
N GLU A 404 -6.56 24.98 -2.08
CA GLU A 404 -5.49 24.14 -2.64
C GLU A 404 -5.03 23.02 -1.67
N MET A 405 -5.55 23.01 -0.43
CA MET A 405 -5.19 22.08 0.63
C MET A 405 -6.45 21.63 1.39
N VAL A 406 -6.55 20.34 1.74
CA VAL A 406 -7.66 19.80 2.54
C VAL A 406 -7.15 18.81 3.57
N LEU A 407 -7.80 18.74 4.73
CA LEU A 407 -7.51 17.69 5.72
C LEU A 407 -8.31 16.43 5.40
N ALA A 408 -7.66 15.29 5.58
CA ALA A 408 -8.21 14.00 5.25
C ALA A 408 -8.24 13.06 6.46
N ASP A 409 -9.36 12.36 6.60
CA ASP A 409 -9.58 11.31 7.58
C ASP A 409 -9.21 9.95 6.97
N MET A 410 -8.67 9.04 7.78
CA MET A 410 -8.37 7.67 7.32
C MET A 410 -9.53 6.72 7.62
N HIS A 411 -9.93 5.94 6.62
CA HIS A 411 -11.05 5.01 6.64
C HIS A 411 -10.60 3.62 6.17
N ILE A 412 -11.21 2.54 6.64
CA ILE A 412 -10.97 1.19 6.10
C ILE A 412 -11.56 1.09 4.69
N ARG A 413 -12.77 1.60 4.54
CA ARG A 413 -13.54 1.78 3.30
C ARG A 413 -14.40 3.04 3.41
N PRO A 414 -14.91 3.61 2.31
CA PRO A 414 -15.73 4.82 2.37
C PRO A 414 -16.84 4.70 3.43
N GLY A 415 -16.87 5.65 4.36
CA GLY A 415 -17.83 5.67 5.48
C GLY A 415 -17.47 4.85 6.73
N GLU A 416 -16.43 4.02 6.70
CA GLU A 416 -15.98 3.21 7.83
C GLU A 416 -14.63 3.72 8.35
N ALA A 417 -14.62 4.47 9.45
CA ALA A 417 -13.41 5.11 9.94
C ALA A 417 -12.33 4.11 10.40
N TRP A 418 -11.07 4.41 10.12
CA TRP A 418 -9.95 3.56 10.51
C TRP A 418 -9.58 3.81 11.96
N GLU A 419 -9.41 2.74 12.74
CA GLU A 419 -9.11 2.82 14.18
C GLU A 419 -7.80 3.58 14.48
N TYR A 420 -6.87 3.63 13.52
CA TYR A 420 -5.59 4.35 13.64
C TYR A 420 -5.66 5.83 13.25
N CYS A 421 -6.82 6.36 12.86
CA CYS A 421 -7.00 7.77 12.52
C CYS A 421 -7.00 8.65 13.78
N PRO A 422 -5.98 9.51 14.02
CA PRO A 422 -5.93 10.35 15.22
C PRO A 422 -7.08 11.37 15.27
N ARG A 423 -7.46 11.91 14.10
CA ARG A 423 -8.54 12.89 13.98
C ARG A 423 -9.91 12.28 14.31
N GLU A 424 -10.16 11.04 13.89
CA GLU A 424 -11.36 10.31 14.30
C GLU A 424 -11.33 9.96 15.79
N ALA A 425 -10.17 9.59 16.35
CA ALA A 425 -10.05 9.33 17.78
C ALA A 425 -10.43 10.57 18.61
N LEU A 426 -9.96 11.76 18.20
CA LEU A 426 -10.36 13.02 18.82
C LEU A 426 -11.88 13.25 18.73
N ARG A 427 -12.47 13.03 17.55
CA ARG A 427 -13.91 13.17 17.32
C ARG A 427 -14.74 12.25 18.23
N ARG A 428 -14.31 10.98 18.40
CA ARG A 428 -14.96 10.03 19.33
C ARG A 428 -14.91 10.50 20.78
N VAL A 429 -13.75 10.95 21.25
CA VAL A 429 -13.59 11.41 22.65
C VAL A 429 -14.39 12.69 22.91
N LEU A 430 -14.38 13.65 21.98
CA LEU A 430 -15.20 14.86 22.09
C LEU A 430 -16.70 14.55 22.08
N LYS A 431 -17.13 13.53 21.32
CA LYS A 431 -18.51 13.04 21.36
C LYS A 431 -18.89 12.48 22.72
N VAL A 432 -18.03 11.70 23.36
CA VAL A 432 -18.26 11.20 24.73
C VAL A 432 -18.39 12.37 25.71
N LEU A 433 -17.48 13.36 25.64
CA LEU A 433 -17.54 14.56 26.49
C LEU A 433 -18.89 15.29 26.35
N LYS A 434 -19.41 15.39 25.12
CA LYS A 434 -20.68 16.05 24.84
C LYS A 434 -21.88 15.22 25.27
N ASP A 435 -21.92 13.94 24.93
CA ASP A 435 -23.08 13.07 25.17
C ASP A 435 -23.26 12.73 26.66
N GLU A 436 -22.16 12.46 27.38
CA GLU A 436 -22.21 12.01 28.78
C GLU A 436 -22.21 13.18 29.79
N PHE A 437 -21.60 14.32 29.44
CA PHE A 437 -21.40 15.43 30.38
C PHE A 437 -22.02 16.76 29.94
N ASP A 438 -22.56 16.86 28.72
CA ASP A 438 -23.04 18.12 28.10
C ASP A 438 -21.96 19.22 28.05
N LEU A 439 -20.70 18.82 27.92
CA LEU A 439 -19.55 19.73 27.86
C LEU A 439 -18.97 19.78 26.44
N VAL A 440 -18.48 20.95 26.04
CA VAL A 440 -17.73 21.16 24.80
C VAL A 440 -16.35 21.68 25.16
N LEU A 441 -15.31 21.10 24.55
CA LEU A 441 -13.94 21.53 24.76
C LEU A 441 -13.61 22.69 23.82
N ASP A 442 -13.19 23.81 24.39
CA ASP A 442 -12.72 25.00 23.70
C ASP A 442 -11.21 25.13 23.90
N THR A 443 -10.49 25.40 22.82
CA THR A 443 -9.04 25.23 22.75
C THR A 443 -8.40 26.34 21.93
N GLY A 444 -7.29 26.90 22.44
CA GLY A 444 -6.41 27.81 21.71
C GLY A 444 -4.97 27.32 21.76
N PHE A 445 -4.19 27.63 20.73
CA PHE A 445 -2.80 27.20 20.61
C PHE A 445 -1.86 28.40 20.44
N GLU A 446 -0.74 28.36 21.16
CA GLU A 446 0.44 29.18 20.89
C GLU A 446 1.48 28.26 20.24
N SER A 447 2.01 28.64 19.07
CA SER A 447 3.01 27.82 18.37
C SER A 447 4.30 28.62 18.21
N GLU A 448 5.33 28.18 18.91
CA GLU A 448 6.68 28.71 18.74
C GLU A 448 7.43 27.96 17.63
N PHE A 449 8.26 28.68 16.87
CA PHE A 449 9.08 28.13 15.79
C PHE A 449 10.35 28.94 15.58
N LEU A 450 11.40 28.30 15.05
CA LEU A 450 12.62 28.97 14.64
C LEU A 450 12.66 29.17 13.13
N LEU A 451 13.17 30.32 12.70
CA LEU A 451 13.55 30.61 11.32
C LEU A 451 15.06 30.50 11.16
N LEU A 452 15.49 29.57 10.31
CA LEU A 452 16.89 29.30 10.02
C LEU A 452 17.24 29.76 8.61
N LYS A 453 18.44 30.29 8.44
CA LYS A 453 19.04 30.61 7.15
C LYS A 453 20.17 29.63 6.85
N SER A 454 20.29 29.26 5.57
CA SER A 454 21.40 28.46 5.08
C SER A 454 22.66 29.32 5.00
N VAL A 455 23.76 28.80 5.52
CA VAL A 455 25.10 29.38 5.40
C VAL A 455 26.08 28.30 4.92
N SER A 456 26.90 28.62 3.93
CA SER A 456 27.95 27.70 3.48
C SER A 456 29.23 27.92 4.28
N ARG A 457 29.71 26.88 4.95
CA ARG A 457 31.01 26.85 5.66
C ARG A 457 31.79 25.64 5.20
N ASP A 458 33.02 25.85 4.71
CA ASP A 458 33.93 24.78 4.26
C ASP A 458 33.32 23.77 3.27
N GLY A 459 32.42 24.24 2.38
CA GLY A 459 31.73 23.40 1.40
C GLY A 459 30.58 22.57 1.97
N LYS A 460 30.21 22.76 3.24
CA LYS A 460 29.02 22.20 3.88
C LYS A 460 27.97 23.28 4.09
N GLU A 461 26.72 22.90 3.92
CA GLU A 461 25.56 23.75 4.19
C GLU A 461 25.15 23.57 5.66
N ASP A 462 25.23 24.65 6.44
CA ASP A 462 24.79 24.71 7.82
C ASP A 462 23.52 25.59 7.92
N TRP A 463 22.60 25.23 8.81
CA TRP A 463 21.41 26.02 9.11
C TRP A 463 21.59 26.73 10.45
N VAL A 464 21.53 28.06 10.44
CA VAL A 464 21.72 28.88 11.64
C VAL A 464 20.52 29.80 11.87
N PRO A 465 20.22 30.20 13.12
CA PRO A 465 19.18 31.19 13.40
C PRO A 465 19.34 32.45 12.56
N ILE A 466 18.20 33.01 12.13
CA ILE A 466 18.21 34.19 11.27
C ILE A 466 18.76 35.43 11.97
N ASP A 467 18.49 35.56 13.28
CA ASP A 467 18.93 36.61 14.17
C ASP A 467 19.26 36.09 15.58
N SER A 468 19.60 37.01 16.48
CA SER A 468 19.78 36.79 17.92
C SER A 468 19.07 37.88 18.73
N ALA A 469 17.90 38.31 18.28
CA ALA A 469 17.17 39.43 18.88
C ALA A 469 16.52 38.99 20.21
N PRO A 470 16.38 39.89 21.21
CA PRO A 470 15.72 39.56 22.46
C PRO A 470 14.19 39.47 22.30
N TYR A 471 13.54 38.89 23.31
CA TYR A 471 12.08 38.81 23.42
C TYR A 471 11.37 40.13 23.11
N CYS A 472 10.32 40.07 22.29
CA CYS A 472 9.51 41.21 21.84
C CYS A 472 10.32 42.35 21.19
N SER A 473 11.48 42.05 20.59
CA SER A 473 12.27 43.05 19.89
C SER A 473 11.62 43.51 18.59
N THR A 474 11.54 44.84 18.40
CA THR A 474 11.14 45.43 17.12
C THR A 474 12.09 45.04 15.99
N SER A 475 13.39 44.95 16.25
CA SER A 475 14.37 44.59 15.22
C SER A 475 14.26 43.13 14.78
N GLY A 476 13.85 42.23 15.68
CA GLY A 476 13.62 40.82 15.35
C GLY A 476 12.37 40.66 14.48
N TYR A 477 11.29 41.36 14.85
CA TYR A 477 10.08 41.43 14.02
C TYR A 477 10.36 42.02 12.63
N ASP A 478 10.99 43.20 12.56
CA ASP A 478 11.25 43.93 11.32
C ASP A 478 12.15 43.13 10.36
N ALA A 479 13.03 42.28 10.87
CA ALA A 479 13.93 41.43 10.07
C ALA A 479 13.19 40.41 9.20
N VAL A 480 11.98 39.99 9.60
CA VAL A 480 11.17 38.98 8.91
C VAL A 480 9.72 39.44 8.68
N ALA A 481 9.41 40.72 8.87
CA ALA A 481 8.07 41.27 8.73
C ALA A 481 7.38 40.90 7.39
N PRO A 482 8.05 40.92 6.21
CA PRO A 482 7.41 40.49 4.96
C PRO A 482 6.93 39.04 4.98
N LEU A 483 7.70 38.13 5.59
CA LEU A 483 7.34 36.73 5.77
C LEU A 483 6.17 36.60 6.74
N LEU A 484 6.21 37.31 7.88
CA LEU A 484 5.17 37.24 8.90
C LEU A 484 3.84 37.83 8.41
N HIS A 485 3.88 38.90 7.61
CA HIS A 485 2.70 39.46 6.95
C HIS A 485 2.07 38.48 5.96
N GLU A 486 2.88 37.73 5.21
CA GLU A 486 2.39 36.72 4.27
C GLU A 486 1.76 35.52 5.00
N ILE A 487 2.37 35.07 6.11
CA ILE A 487 1.77 34.06 7.00
C ILE A 487 0.44 34.55 7.53
N PHE A 488 0.38 35.75 8.11
CA PHE A 488 -0.84 36.34 8.64
C PHE A 488 -1.95 36.44 7.57
N SER A 489 -1.62 36.94 6.37
CA SER A 489 -2.58 37.06 5.27
C SER A 489 -3.11 35.70 4.81
N SER A 490 -2.25 34.68 4.79
CA SER A 490 -2.64 33.31 4.41
C SER A 490 -3.56 32.70 5.45
N LEU A 491 -3.25 32.84 6.74
CA LEU A 491 -4.11 32.36 7.83
C LEU A 491 -5.46 33.07 7.86
N GLN A 492 -5.47 34.38 7.64
CA GLN A 492 -6.71 35.15 7.56
C GLN A 492 -7.59 34.68 6.39
N SER A 493 -7.00 34.26 5.27
CA SER A 493 -7.76 33.71 4.13
C SER A 493 -8.43 32.36 4.45
N LEU A 494 -7.89 31.61 5.42
CA LEU A 494 -8.45 30.37 5.95
C LEU A 494 -9.44 30.61 7.11
N ASN A 495 -9.75 31.86 7.44
CA ASN A 495 -10.51 32.25 8.63
C ASN A 495 -9.86 31.83 9.97
N ILE A 496 -8.56 31.56 9.97
CA ILE A 496 -7.81 31.27 11.20
C ILE A 496 -7.45 32.61 11.85
N LYS A 497 -8.01 32.85 13.04
CA LYS A 497 -7.76 34.09 13.79
C LYS A 497 -6.36 34.03 14.39
N VAL A 498 -5.54 35.07 14.15
CA VAL A 498 -4.26 35.27 14.83
C VAL A 498 -4.45 36.37 15.86
N GLU A 499 -4.20 36.06 17.14
CA GLU A 499 -4.32 37.02 18.25
C GLU A 499 -3.02 37.79 18.44
N GLN A 500 -1.88 37.10 18.40
CA GLN A 500 -0.57 37.68 18.65
C GLN A 500 0.50 37.03 17.78
N LEU A 501 1.53 37.81 17.48
CA LEU A 501 2.71 37.37 16.77
C LEU A 501 3.89 38.25 17.20
N HIS A 502 4.98 37.65 17.66
CA HIS A 502 6.16 38.37 18.15
C HIS A 502 7.44 37.57 18.03
N ALA A 503 8.58 38.27 18.11
CA ALA A 503 9.88 37.64 18.35
C ALA A 503 9.89 37.05 19.77
N GLU A 504 10.32 35.80 19.88
CA GLU A 504 10.38 35.06 21.14
C GLU A 504 11.79 35.15 21.77
N SER A 505 12.00 34.46 22.89
CA SER A 505 13.20 34.59 23.72
C SER A 505 14.45 33.91 23.16
N GLY A 506 14.31 32.91 22.28
CA GLY A 506 15.43 32.21 21.63
C GLY A 506 15.90 32.86 20.32
N ASN A 507 17.11 32.51 19.88
CA ASN A 507 17.69 33.09 18.66
C ASN A 507 16.88 32.72 17.42
N GLY A 508 16.44 33.72 16.65
CA GLY A 508 15.61 33.51 15.46
C GLY A 508 14.27 32.81 15.75
N GLN A 509 13.80 32.86 17.00
CA GLN A 509 12.55 32.25 17.45
C GLN A 509 11.40 33.25 17.37
N PHE A 510 10.24 32.75 16.97
CA PHE A 510 9.00 33.52 16.87
C PHE A 510 7.85 32.71 17.46
N GLU A 511 6.86 33.41 18.00
CA GLU A 511 5.61 32.83 18.46
C GLU A 511 4.45 33.37 17.64
N LEU A 512 3.49 32.48 17.32
CA LEU A 512 2.19 32.83 16.75
C LEU A 512 1.09 32.23 17.63
N ALA A 513 0.27 33.10 18.22
CA ALA A 513 -0.88 32.73 19.03
C ALA A 513 -2.17 32.80 18.20
N MET A 514 -2.87 31.67 18.10
CA MET A 514 -4.15 31.56 17.41
C MET A 514 -5.32 31.88 18.34
N GLY A 515 -6.44 32.32 17.76
CA GLY A 515 -7.70 32.44 18.48
C GLY A 515 -8.20 31.07 18.95
N HIS A 516 -8.99 31.06 20.03
CA HIS A 516 -9.59 29.83 20.53
C HIS A 516 -10.87 29.47 19.75
N THR A 517 -11.13 28.18 19.59
CA THR A 517 -12.35 27.63 18.98
C THR A 517 -12.63 26.22 19.54
N ILE A 518 -13.66 25.53 19.05
CA ILE A 518 -13.93 24.14 19.43
C ILE A 518 -12.72 23.25 19.10
N CYS A 519 -12.42 22.28 19.96
CA CYS A 519 -11.16 21.54 19.94
C CYS A 519 -10.76 20.90 18.59
N ILE A 520 -11.73 20.38 17.82
CA ILE A 520 -11.44 19.76 16.52
C ILE A 520 -10.96 20.80 15.48
N ASP A 521 -11.60 21.97 15.45
CA ASP A 521 -11.23 23.06 14.54
C ASP A 521 -9.88 23.65 14.97
N ALA A 522 -9.66 23.83 16.28
CA ALA A 522 -8.38 24.33 16.81
C ALA A 522 -7.21 23.38 16.46
N ALA A 523 -7.45 22.07 16.47
CA ALA A 523 -6.45 21.08 16.07
C ALA A 523 -6.15 21.16 14.56
N ASP A 524 -7.17 21.35 13.72
CA ASP A 524 -7.02 21.54 12.28
C ASP A 524 -6.27 22.86 11.97
N ASP A 525 -6.61 23.95 12.64
CA ASP A 525 -5.97 25.26 12.54
C ASP A 525 -4.48 25.20 12.85
N LEU A 526 -4.08 24.40 13.86
CA LEU A 526 -2.67 24.17 14.19
C LEU A 526 -1.92 23.49 13.02
N ILE A 527 -2.54 22.53 12.34
CA ILE A 527 -1.91 21.83 11.21
C ILE A 527 -1.73 22.78 10.04
N PHE A 528 -2.77 23.53 9.66
CA PHE A 528 -2.71 24.52 8.60
C PHE A 528 -1.68 25.61 8.90
N THR A 529 -1.65 26.09 10.14
CA THR A 529 -0.70 27.11 10.59
C THR A 529 0.74 26.66 10.38
N ARG A 530 1.08 25.44 10.79
CA ARG A 530 2.43 24.89 10.61
C ARG A 530 2.79 24.70 9.14
N GLU A 531 1.86 24.27 8.30
CA GLU A 531 2.09 24.13 6.86
C GLU A 531 2.29 25.47 6.16
N ILE A 532 1.50 26.50 6.52
CA ILE A 532 1.66 27.87 6.02
C ILE A 532 3.00 28.46 6.43
N ILE A 533 3.38 28.33 7.71
CA ILE A 533 4.68 28.83 8.21
C ILE A 533 5.83 28.17 7.43
N ARG A 534 5.80 26.84 7.25
CA ARG A 534 6.83 26.11 6.49
C ARG A 534 6.87 26.51 5.02
N ALA A 535 5.71 26.62 4.37
CA ALA A 535 5.61 26.97 2.96
C ALA A 535 6.12 28.40 2.72
N THR A 536 5.71 29.34 3.56
CA THR A 536 6.11 30.74 3.46
C THR A 536 7.60 30.90 3.77
N ALA A 537 8.13 30.27 4.83
CA ALA A 537 9.56 30.31 5.11
C ALA A 537 10.40 29.81 3.93
N ARG A 538 10.02 28.68 3.30
CA ARG A 538 10.71 28.16 2.12
C ARG A 538 10.65 29.12 0.93
N LYS A 539 9.51 29.77 0.71
CA LYS A 539 9.35 30.79 -0.34
C LYS A 539 10.32 31.97 -0.15
N HIS A 540 10.63 32.30 1.10
CA HIS A 540 11.59 33.35 1.47
C HIS A 540 13.04 32.83 1.63
N GLY A 541 13.32 31.58 1.21
CA GLY A 541 14.68 31.00 1.29
C GLY A 541 15.13 30.61 2.70
N LEU A 542 14.18 30.46 3.62
CA LEU A 542 14.41 30.10 5.02
C LEU A 542 13.85 28.71 5.33
N LEU A 543 14.31 28.12 6.42
CA LEU A 543 13.78 26.90 6.99
C LEU A 543 13.06 27.22 8.30
N ALA A 544 11.75 26.98 8.35
CA ALA A 544 11.00 27.00 9.60
C ALA A 544 11.03 25.62 10.27
N THR A 545 11.43 25.57 11.54
CA THR A 545 11.44 24.35 12.34
C THR A 545 10.64 24.53 13.64
N PHE A 546 9.96 23.46 14.04
CA PHE A 546 9.16 23.36 15.27
C PHE A 546 9.79 22.34 16.23
N VAL A 547 11.09 22.10 16.07
CA VAL A 547 11.85 21.18 16.92
C VAL A 547 11.86 21.74 18.35
N PRO A 548 11.53 20.93 19.37
CA PRO A 548 11.45 21.44 20.75
C PRO A 548 12.75 22.07 21.25
N LYS A 549 13.91 21.53 20.87
CA LYS A 549 15.21 22.06 21.28
C LYS A 549 16.18 22.03 20.11
N PHE A 550 16.37 23.17 19.44
CA PHE A 550 17.28 23.28 18.30
C PHE A 550 18.76 23.32 18.74
N ALA A 551 19.10 24.22 19.66
CA ALA A 551 20.42 24.33 20.28
C ALA A 551 20.32 24.01 21.77
N LEU A 552 21.28 23.26 22.31
CA LEU A 552 21.26 22.81 23.71
C LEU A 552 21.43 23.99 24.69
N ASP A 553 22.13 25.04 24.27
CA ASP A 553 22.47 26.23 25.03
C ASP A 553 21.50 27.42 24.84
N ASP A 554 20.39 27.22 24.13
CA ASP A 554 19.38 28.26 23.87
C ASP A 554 17.99 27.87 24.42
N ILE A 555 17.01 28.77 24.39
CA ILE A 555 15.61 28.48 24.76
C ILE A 555 15.00 27.47 23.77
N GLY A 556 14.08 26.63 24.25
CA GLY A 556 13.38 25.65 23.40
C GLY A 556 12.04 26.18 22.88
N SER A 557 11.49 25.55 21.84
CA SER A 557 10.19 25.91 21.26
C SER A 557 9.03 25.07 21.82
N GLY A 558 8.02 25.77 22.34
CA GLY A 558 6.77 25.23 22.86
C GLY A 558 5.62 25.20 21.84
N SER A 559 4.59 24.44 22.19
CA SER A 559 3.27 24.55 21.58
C SER A 559 2.25 24.57 22.72
N HIS A 560 2.02 25.73 23.33
CA HIS A 560 1.15 25.83 24.49
C HIS A 560 -0.30 25.60 24.07
N VAL A 561 -1.03 24.88 24.92
CA VAL A 561 -2.44 24.55 24.68
C VAL A 561 -3.26 25.13 25.81
N HIS A 562 -4.13 26.06 25.46
CA HIS A 562 -5.06 26.72 26.36
C HIS A 562 -6.40 26.00 26.26
N VAL A 563 -6.89 25.47 27.38
CA VAL A 563 -8.10 24.64 27.38
C VAL A 563 -9.14 25.23 28.32
N SER A 564 -10.38 25.30 27.83
CA SER A 564 -11.57 25.61 28.62
C SER A 564 -12.74 24.69 28.26
N LEU A 565 -13.75 24.64 29.13
CA LEU A 565 -14.96 23.85 28.95
C LEU A 565 -16.14 24.80 28.84
N LEU A 566 -16.97 24.56 27.84
CA LEU A 566 -18.21 25.28 27.60
C LEU A 566 -19.41 24.39 27.93
N GLN A 567 -20.38 24.96 28.65
CA GLN A 567 -21.70 24.37 28.81
C GLN A 567 -22.73 25.40 28.36
N ASN A 568 -23.62 25.02 27.44
CA ASN A 568 -24.60 25.94 26.83
C ASN A 568 -23.97 27.23 26.28
N GLY A 569 -22.77 27.12 25.68
CA GLY A 569 -22.01 28.23 25.11
C GLY A 569 -21.35 29.16 26.13
N LYS A 570 -21.37 28.82 27.42
CA LYS A 570 -20.71 29.60 28.48
C LYS A 570 -19.52 28.85 29.04
N ASN A 571 -18.42 29.56 29.26
CA ASN A 571 -17.24 29.03 29.93
C ASN A 571 -17.59 28.66 31.38
N VAL A 572 -17.43 27.39 31.73
CA VAL A 572 -17.71 26.84 33.06
C VAL A 572 -16.45 26.57 33.89
N PHE A 573 -15.26 27.01 33.46
CA PHE A 573 -14.06 27.02 34.30
C PHE A 573 -14.08 28.11 35.35
N MET A 574 -14.68 29.25 35.02
CA MET A 574 -14.72 30.41 35.92
C MET A 574 -15.64 30.14 37.10
N ALA A 575 -15.19 30.45 38.32
CA ALA A 575 -16.05 30.39 39.50
C ALA A 575 -17.23 31.37 39.41
N SER A 576 -18.44 30.89 39.71
CA SER A 576 -19.64 31.73 39.85
C SER A 576 -19.94 31.99 41.33
N GLY A 577 -19.86 33.24 41.78
CA GLY A 577 -20.06 33.62 43.19
C GLY A 577 -18.77 33.55 44.00
N GLY A 578 -18.47 34.59 44.79
CA GLY A 578 -17.14 34.93 45.32
C GLY A 578 -16.50 33.99 46.36
N SER A 579 -16.81 32.70 46.38
CA SER A 579 -16.30 31.72 47.34
C SER A 579 -15.38 30.66 46.73
N SER A 580 -14.60 31.00 45.69
CA SER A 580 -13.54 30.12 45.17
C SER A 580 -12.18 30.64 45.61
N GLN A 581 -11.41 29.80 46.33
CA GLN A 581 -10.07 30.13 46.80
C GLN A 581 -9.10 30.42 45.64
N TYR A 582 -9.30 29.76 44.49
CA TYR A 582 -8.40 29.82 43.34
C TYR A 582 -9.00 30.51 42.11
N GLY A 583 -10.28 30.90 42.17
CA GLY A 583 -10.98 31.55 41.05
C GLY A 583 -11.54 30.57 40.00
N MET A 584 -11.49 29.27 40.29
CA MET A 584 -11.98 28.18 39.45
C MET A 584 -13.31 27.62 39.98
N SER A 585 -14.15 27.13 39.07
CA SER A 585 -15.33 26.34 39.41
C SER A 585 -14.93 24.93 39.87
N THR A 586 -15.86 24.23 40.53
CA THR A 586 -15.66 22.82 40.90
C THR A 586 -15.41 21.93 39.68
N ILE A 587 -16.05 22.20 38.54
CA ILE A 587 -15.82 21.46 37.28
C ILE A 587 -14.40 21.72 36.77
N GLY A 588 -13.94 22.97 36.80
CA GLY A 588 -12.58 23.34 36.40
C GLY A 588 -11.53 22.66 37.28
N GLU A 589 -11.74 22.65 38.59
CA GLU A 589 -10.87 21.95 39.55
C GLU A 589 -10.82 20.44 39.29
N GLN A 590 -11.98 19.80 39.05
CA GLN A 590 -12.05 18.37 38.74
C GLN A 590 -11.37 18.02 37.42
N PHE A 591 -11.56 18.84 36.39
CA PHE A 591 -10.89 18.64 35.10
C PHE A 591 -9.38 18.76 35.24
N MET A 592 -8.90 19.81 35.92
CA MET A 592 -7.47 19.99 36.17
C MET A 592 -6.87 18.87 37.01
N ALA A 593 -7.60 18.37 38.02
CA ALA A 593 -7.15 17.22 38.81
C ALA A 593 -6.96 15.97 37.94
N GLY A 594 -7.88 15.69 37.00
CA GLY A 594 -7.73 14.60 36.04
C GLY A 594 -6.53 14.79 35.11
N VAL A 595 -6.34 15.99 34.56
CA VAL A 595 -5.17 16.29 33.72
C VAL A 595 -3.87 16.11 34.50
N LEU A 596 -3.81 16.56 35.75
CA LEU A 596 -2.63 16.42 36.60
C LEU A 596 -2.32 14.95 36.93
N GLU A 597 -3.34 14.16 37.27
CA GLU A 597 -3.22 12.72 37.55
C GLU A 597 -2.67 11.95 36.34
N HIS A 598 -3.18 12.27 35.15
CA HIS A 598 -2.81 11.59 33.90
C HIS A 598 -1.66 12.25 33.14
N LEU A 599 -1.08 13.34 33.66
CA LEU A 599 -0.02 14.10 32.98
C LEU A 599 1.16 13.21 32.55
N PRO A 600 1.67 12.27 33.37
CA PRO A 600 2.72 11.35 32.96
C PRO A 600 2.40 10.57 31.67
N SER A 601 1.16 10.10 31.52
CA SER A 601 0.70 9.35 30.34
C SER A 601 0.45 10.25 29.13
N ILE A 602 -0.11 11.45 29.35
CA ILE A 602 -0.41 12.44 28.30
C ILE A 602 0.85 12.84 27.53
N LEU A 603 2.00 12.90 28.22
CA LEU A 603 3.31 13.23 27.64
C LEU A 603 3.74 12.35 26.47
N ALA A 604 3.33 11.08 26.45
CA ALA A 604 3.63 10.19 25.33
C ALA A 604 3.04 10.70 23.99
N PHE A 605 2.04 11.58 24.05
CA PHE A 605 1.42 12.23 22.91
C PHE A 605 1.91 13.66 22.70
N THR A 606 2.09 14.43 23.78
CA THR A 606 2.39 15.86 23.72
C THR A 606 3.90 16.18 23.71
N ALA A 607 4.75 15.26 24.16
CA ALA A 607 6.22 15.30 24.07
C ALA A 607 6.77 14.01 23.42
N PRO A 608 6.44 13.73 22.14
CA PRO A 608 6.57 12.38 21.58
C PRO A 608 7.99 11.98 21.12
N ILE A 609 9.01 12.80 21.35
CA ILE A 609 10.39 12.55 20.88
C ILE A 609 11.42 12.86 21.97
N PRO A 610 12.60 12.21 21.98
CA PRO A 610 13.65 12.48 22.98
C PRO A 610 14.02 13.96 23.07
N ASN A 611 14.12 14.65 21.93
CA ASN A 611 14.42 16.08 21.88
C ASN A 611 13.38 16.96 22.61
N SER A 612 12.13 16.50 22.76
CA SER A 612 11.16 17.19 23.60
C SER A 612 11.68 17.32 25.02
N TYR A 613 12.33 16.30 25.56
CA TYR A 613 12.82 16.27 26.94
C TYR A 613 14.12 17.06 27.15
N ASP A 614 14.89 17.33 26.09
CA ASP A 614 16.00 18.29 26.13
C ASP A 614 15.50 19.74 26.33
N ARG A 615 14.27 20.03 25.91
CA ARG A 615 13.57 21.28 26.25
C ARG A 615 13.05 21.26 27.69
N LEU A 616 12.63 20.10 28.22
CA LEU A 616 11.98 19.99 29.53
C LEU A 616 12.99 19.99 30.70
N GLN A 617 13.78 21.05 30.80
CA GLN A 617 14.82 21.19 31.82
C GLN A 617 14.49 22.35 32.78
N PRO A 618 14.91 22.29 34.06
CA PRO A 618 14.74 23.41 34.99
C PRO A 618 15.32 24.72 34.43
N ASN A 619 14.68 25.86 34.74
CA ASN A 619 15.07 27.22 34.33
C ASN A 619 14.93 27.51 32.82
N THR A 620 14.01 26.83 32.14
CA THR A 620 13.73 27.08 30.71
C THR A 620 12.27 27.44 30.44
N TRP A 621 11.50 27.81 31.49
CA TRP A 621 10.06 28.11 31.40
C TRP A 621 9.20 26.98 30.81
N SER A 622 9.66 25.73 30.91
CA SER A 622 9.12 24.58 30.20
C SER A 622 8.21 23.66 31.02
N GLY A 623 8.12 23.84 32.35
CA GLY A 623 7.31 22.98 33.23
C GLY A 623 8.02 21.73 33.77
N ALA A 624 9.22 21.86 34.35
CA ALA A 624 10.08 20.71 34.69
C ALA A 624 9.62 19.83 35.88
N TYR A 625 8.63 20.27 36.66
CA TYR A 625 8.19 19.61 37.90
C TYR A 625 6.69 19.31 37.86
N LEU A 626 6.25 18.13 38.32
CA LEU A 626 4.83 17.77 38.40
C LEU A 626 4.09 18.64 39.43
N CYS A 627 3.60 19.80 39.00
CA CYS A 627 2.86 20.74 39.83
C CYS A 627 1.91 21.58 38.98
N TRP A 628 1.03 22.33 39.63
CA TRP A 628 0.25 23.38 39.01
C TRP A 628 0.48 24.71 39.72
N GLY A 629 0.26 25.84 39.05
CA GLY A 629 0.38 27.15 39.68
C GLY A 629 -0.38 28.25 38.96
N LYS A 630 -0.93 29.19 39.73
CA LYS A 630 -1.62 30.37 39.19
C LYS A 630 -0.60 31.34 38.61
N GLU A 631 -0.74 31.64 37.33
CA GLU A 631 0.19 32.47 36.57
C GLU A 631 1.67 32.02 36.63
N ASN A 632 1.94 30.77 37.05
CA ASN A 632 3.30 30.27 37.20
C ASN A 632 3.81 29.69 35.88
N ARG A 633 4.62 30.46 35.15
CA ARG A 633 5.16 30.06 33.84
C ARG A 633 6.07 28.83 33.89
N GLU A 634 6.63 28.49 35.06
CA GLU A 634 7.46 27.29 35.30
C GLU A 634 6.63 26.06 35.69
N ALA A 635 5.31 26.18 35.87
CA ALA A 635 4.45 25.03 36.16
C ALA A 635 3.97 24.35 34.87
N PRO A 636 3.94 23.00 34.80
CA PRO A 636 3.36 22.28 33.68
C PRO A 636 1.84 22.37 33.61
N ILE A 637 1.16 22.82 34.65
CA ILE A 637 -0.25 23.19 34.57
C ILE A 637 -0.40 24.60 35.14
N ARG A 638 -0.53 25.59 34.26
CA ARG A 638 -0.66 27.00 34.65
C ARG A 638 -2.10 27.46 34.48
N THR A 639 -2.71 28.00 35.52
CA THR A 639 -4.00 28.70 35.35
C THR A 639 -3.75 30.13 34.88
N ALA A 640 -4.55 30.58 33.89
CA ALA A 640 -4.40 31.87 33.24
C ALA A 640 -5.63 32.77 33.47
N CYS A 641 -5.35 34.06 33.64
CA CYS A 641 -6.28 35.17 33.78
C CYS A 641 -5.90 36.24 32.73
N PRO A 642 -6.39 36.12 31.48
CA PRO A 642 -6.03 37.04 30.41
C PRO A 642 -6.59 38.46 30.66
N PRO A 643 -5.99 39.50 30.05
CA PRO A 643 -6.51 40.86 30.15
C PRO A 643 -7.99 40.95 29.77
N GLY A 644 -8.79 41.64 30.60
CA GLY A 644 -10.24 41.77 30.41
C GLY A 644 -11.08 40.77 31.20
N ILE A 645 -10.46 39.78 31.86
CA ILE A 645 -11.10 38.97 32.89
C ILE A 645 -10.90 39.62 34.27
N ASN A 646 -11.91 39.51 35.14
CA ASN A 646 -11.83 40.08 36.49
C ASN A 646 -10.65 39.50 37.28
N ASP A 647 -9.88 40.38 37.93
CA ASP A 647 -8.76 40.02 38.79
C ASP A 647 -9.18 38.93 39.79
N GLY A 648 -8.44 37.82 39.77
CA GLY A 648 -8.67 36.68 40.66
C GLY A 648 -9.44 35.52 40.03
N SER A 649 -10.15 35.70 38.92
CA SER A 649 -10.81 34.61 38.17
C SER A 649 -9.83 33.82 37.31
N VAL A 650 -10.19 32.58 36.96
CA VAL A 650 -9.43 31.72 36.04
C VAL A 650 -10.34 31.34 34.88
N SER A 651 -9.97 31.72 33.66
CA SER A 651 -10.76 31.42 32.45
C SER A 651 -10.38 30.09 31.80
N ASN A 652 -9.11 29.71 31.90
CA ASN A 652 -8.54 28.54 31.25
C ASN A 652 -7.25 28.11 31.98
N PHE A 653 -6.71 26.98 31.58
CA PHE A 653 -5.38 26.56 31.99
C PHE A 653 -4.52 26.19 30.78
N GLU A 654 -3.20 26.21 30.98
CA GLU A 654 -2.12 26.01 30.03
C GLU A 654 -1.33 24.77 30.46
N ILE A 655 -1.05 23.84 29.54
CA ILE A 655 -0.28 22.61 29.82
C ILE A 655 1.15 22.73 29.25
N LYS A 656 2.15 22.44 30.09
CA LYS A 656 3.59 22.26 29.82
C LYS A 656 4.03 20.92 30.45
N LEU A 657 5.23 20.40 30.22
CA LEU A 657 5.42 18.93 30.18
C LEU A 657 6.70 18.44 30.92
N PRO A 658 6.71 17.29 31.65
CA PRO A 658 7.94 16.80 32.36
C PRO A 658 8.62 15.45 31.92
N GLN A 659 9.89 15.29 32.35
CA GLN A 659 10.77 14.13 32.71
C GLN A 659 11.37 13.07 31.73
N SER A 660 10.68 12.14 31.06
CA SER A 660 11.30 11.36 29.95
C SER A 660 10.29 10.59 29.07
N LEU A 661 10.64 10.30 27.81
CA LEU A 661 9.75 9.56 26.89
C LEU A 661 9.47 8.15 27.39
N SER A 662 10.48 7.48 27.93
CA SER A 662 10.36 6.12 28.44
C SER A 662 9.40 6.03 29.62
N GLU A 663 9.51 6.95 30.58
CA GLU A 663 8.61 7.01 31.73
C GLU A 663 7.17 7.36 31.30
N SER A 664 7.01 8.24 30.32
CA SER A 664 5.68 8.55 29.76
C SER A 664 5.03 7.34 29.08
N LEU A 665 5.83 6.52 28.39
CA LEU A 665 5.34 5.28 27.78
C LEU A 665 4.96 4.24 28.85
N GLU A 666 5.73 4.12 29.93
CA GLU A 666 5.40 3.25 31.06
C GLU A 666 4.13 3.70 31.81
N ALA A 667 3.95 5.01 32.00
CA ALA A 667 2.73 5.57 32.55
C ALA A 667 1.53 5.23 31.66
N LEU A 668 1.66 5.43 30.35
CA LEU A 668 0.64 5.10 29.36
C LEU A 668 0.34 3.59 29.27
N GLU A 669 1.26 2.70 29.67
CA GLU A 669 1.00 1.26 29.78
C GLU A 669 0.12 0.90 30.99
N LYS A 670 0.17 1.72 32.06
CA LYS A 670 -0.60 1.50 33.29
C LYS A 670 -1.93 2.26 33.29
N ASP A 671 -2.08 3.23 32.39
CA ASP A 671 -3.24 4.12 32.29
C ASP A 671 -4.43 3.46 31.56
N LYS A 672 -5.34 2.88 32.34
CA LYS A 672 -6.54 2.24 31.82
C LYS A 672 -7.53 3.24 31.21
N ALA A 673 -7.62 4.45 31.79
CA ALA A 673 -8.57 5.45 31.32
C ALA A 673 -8.24 5.89 29.88
N LEU A 674 -6.97 6.18 29.60
CA LEU A 674 -6.54 6.51 28.24
C LEU A 674 -6.62 5.31 27.28
N THR A 675 -6.37 4.10 27.78
CA THR A 675 -6.50 2.88 26.98
C THR A 675 -7.93 2.65 26.50
N ASP A 676 -8.91 2.80 27.40
CA ASP A 676 -10.32 2.60 27.10
C ASP A 676 -10.86 3.70 26.15
N LEU A 677 -10.37 4.94 26.29
CA LEU A 677 -10.80 6.07 25.45
C LEU A 677 -10.22 6.04 24.03
N LEU A 678 -8.93 5.70 23.88
CA LEU A 678 -8.23 5.75 22.59
C LEU A 678 -8.34 4.45 21.79
N GLY A 679 -8.54 3.33 22.47
CA GLY A 679 -8.56 1.98 21.90
C GLY A 679 -7.16 1.36 21.78
N GLU A 680 -7.10 0.04 21.99
CA GLU A 680 -5.84 -0.71 22.10
C GLU A 680 -4.97 -0.61 20.84
N LYS A 681 -5.57 -0.66 19.66
CA LYS A 681 -4.83 -0.65 18.38
C LYS A 681 -4.06 0.65 18.14
N LEU A 682 -4.72 1.80 18.26
CA LEU A 682 -4.08 3.11 18.11
C LEU A 682 -2.96 3.28 19.14
N LEU A 683 -3.21 2.84 20.37
CA LEU A 683 -2.23 2.88 21.44
C LEU A 683 -0.99 2.03 21.15
N VAL A 684 -1.17 0.81 20.64
CA VAL A 684 -0.07 -0.08 20.22
C VAL A 684 0.74 0.55 19.09
N ALA A 685 0.10 1.15 18.09
CA ALA A 685 0.81 1.84 17.01
C ALA A 685 1.65 3.02 17.53
N ILE A 686 1.06 3.87 18.38
CA ILE A 686 1.76 5.02 18.96
C ILE A 686 2.94 4.54 19.81
N LYS A 687 2.73 3.56 20.70
CA LYS A 687 3.80 2.96 21.52
C LYS A 687 4.92 2.36 20.65
N GLY A 688 4.57 1.64 19.59
CA GLY A 688 5.55 1.05 18.67
C GLY A 688 6.42 2.09 17.98
N VAL A 689 5.80 3.16 17.47
CA VAL A 689 6.53 4.28 16.86
C VAL A 689 7.43 4.96 17.87
N ARG A 690 6.96 5.22 19.10
CA ARG A 690 7.74 5.98 20.09
C ARG A 690 8.88 5.15 20.69
N LYS A 691 8.70 3.83 20.87
CA LYS A 691 9.77 2.92 21.29
C LYS A 691 10.92 2.87 20.29
N PHE A 692 10.63 2.92 18.98
CA PHE A 692 11.67 2.94 17.95
C PHE A 692 12.51 4.22 17.96
N VAL A 693 11.92 5.35 18.36
CA VAL A 693 12.62 6.65 18.43
C VAL A 693 13.37 6.85 19.75
N SER A 694 13.04 6.08 20.79
CA SER A 694 13.75 6.09 22.09
C SER A 694 15.01 5.22 22.14
N CYS A 695 15.18 4.30 21.19
CA CYS A 695 16.38 3.48 21.01
C CYS A 695 17.36 4.19 20.07
#